data_AF-A0A8S9X6A9-F1
#
_entry.id   AF-A0A8S9X6A9-F1
#
_cell.length_a   1.000
_cell.length_b   1.000
_cell.length_c   1.000
_cell.angle_alpha   90.00
_cell.angle_beta   90.00
_cell.angle_gamma   90.00
#
_symmetry.space_group_name_H-M   'P 1'
#
loop_
_entity.id
_entity.type
_entity.pdbx_description
1 polymer ?
#
loop_
_entity_poly.entity_id
_entity_poly.type
_entity_poly.pdbx_seq_one_letter_code
_entity_poly.pdbx_strand_id
1 'polypeptide(L)'
;MGTSLLLGGLISCAFFICEISGHPVFEDDVYKFFIQSANDSARISTINKFSGLTTDGSFKVDFGANSGTPLECNGLRSYEELACVQWYDENGDLTNNILQISKKDQPGNYPLYRVAVTTGNFNVKMSVCFSHKGENLYGGNVGNNYPSQNIIKEEAPFVTGEGDGKTPTKWVGWVAEKKWLTSGGRAIQVLPGSPLFVSQNATDLCFIINQMPPYGPNMYPAQIVFDMCLTNNVKDAWLCQNPDHGKAPLPVNYEYLLREPIWSTWVAYKKDTNQKLVTDFLSSIKQHDLRLGVLEIDEKWETCFGSQKFDSVKFPDPKKLINDVHALGAKITFWRHPFVNKECEEFKTLAHHLFADPSGSTGTTTWWEGEGGMFNFMQNDTYEFFTKRLQDFKNEYGMDGFKFDAGEAFYIPNLYTLTPFDDPNIFSTTYLKMVESFGPDSEVRVGADSYNFQLLQRLQDTQSDWSLSNFGLKSVIPSTLQLSILGYRTILPDMIGGNVYGPPPDKELFIRWVELNAFLPIMQFSYHPWTFDEETINITRRYIELHFQYSDRLIAIRNDPRGIPLVNPVWWLDPEDSQAQTILDEFLVGDEILVAPVVEKGATSRSIYFPSGTWKDGNNGNVIVGPQTIQQYSAPLDTLPYFFRQIVNEGIVFAACARISLSMVLKFNVIAAVCEGGGIGVNGTLPWKLKNEMAYFTNMTSKLPPGAEGKKNVVIMGRKTWDSIPPKFRPLPNRMNVVISSTMESDDSSKDVMVFRSLPSALSALEMPPYSDFCADVWLIGGSALYNEALKLPSCHRLFITNVLKKYDCDTFFPPIPDRFTTVKVEDVPEEKQTENGIDYEFKVYEAVSSP
;
A
#
# COMPACT_ATOMS: atom_id res chain seq x y z
N MET A 1 -20.41 52.37 -36.73
CA MET A 1 -20.95 53.51 -35.98
C MET A 1 -21.30 52.99 -34.59
N GLY A 2 -20.39 52.81 -33.65
CA GLY A 2 -19.10 53.45 -33.37
C GLY A 2 -19.28 54.28 -32.09
N THR A 3 -18.54 54.13 -31.00
CA THR A 3 -17.31 53.36 -30.68
C THR A 3 -17.08 53.66 -29.16
N SER A 4 -16.86 52.68 -28.28
CA SER A 4 -15.54 52.14 -27.86
C SER A 4 -14.80 53.09 -26.88
N LEU A 5 -14.08 52.75 -25.80
CA LEU A 5 -13.25 51.61 -25.34
C LEU A 5 -13.23 51.65 -23.78
N LEU A 6 -13.15 50.55 -22.99
CA LEU A 6 -12.06 49.56 -22.76
C LEU A 6 -10.90 50.03 -21.83
N LEU A 7 -10.44 49.09 -20.98
CA LEU A 7 -9.26 49.04 -20.08
C LEU A 7 -9.39 49.71 -18.69
N GLY A 8 -8.87 49.18 -17.57
CA GLY A 8 -7.90 48.11 -17.32
C GLY A 8 -6.84 48.57 -16.31
N GLY A 9 -6.26 47.64 -15.53
CA GLY A 9 -4.93 47.77 -14.90
C GLY A 9 -4.87 48.47 -13.52
N LEU A 10 -4.28 47.87 -12.47
CA LEU A 10 -2.86 47.50 -12.23
C LEU A 10 -2.03 48.64 -11.60
N ILE A 11 -1.38 48.27 -10.47
CA ILE A 11 0.01 48.58 -10.10
C ILE A 11 0.39 50.03 -9.79
N SER A 12 0.93 50.26 -8.58
CA SER A 12 2.35 50.63 -8.35
C SER A 12 2.59 50.89 -6.86
N CYS A 13 3.47 50.13 -6.21
CA CYS A 13 4.92 50.40 -6.04
C CYS A 13 5.16 51.41 -4.90
N ALA A 14 5.81 50.97 -3.81
CA ALA A 14 7.27 51.13 -3.59
C ALA A 14 7.57 52.43 -2.79
N PHE A 15 8.56 52.60 -1.93
CA PHE A 15 9.80 51.91 -1.55
C PHE A 15 10.39 52.69 -0.33
N PHE A 16 11.29 52.07 0.46
CA PHE A 16 12.49 52.69 1.12
C PHE A 16 12.31 53.60 2.37
N ILE A 17 13.20 53.73 3.39
CA ILE A 17 14.53 53.17 3.79
C ILE A 17 14.83 53.66 5.25
N CYS A 18 15.75 52.97 5.99
CA CYS A 18 16.63 53.45 7.10
C CYS A 18 16.04 54.09 8.38
N GLU A 19 16.68 54.15 9.57
CA GLU A 19 17.77 53.46 10.30
C GLU A 19 17.95 54.26 11.64
N ILE A 20 18.52 53.63 12.68
CA ILE A 20 19.33 54.22 13.78
C ILE A 20 18.65 54.77 15.09
N SER A 21 19.14 54.14 16.20
CA SER A 21 19.49 54.61 17.57
C SER A 21 18.48 54.85 18.71
N GLY A 22 18.84 54.30 19.89
CA GLY A 22 18.87 55.07 21.15
C GLY A 22 18.02 54.56 22.33
N HIS A 23 18.57 53.71 23.19
CA HIS A 23 18.16 53.56 24.61
C HIS A 23 18.54 54.83 25.44
N PRO A 24 18.02 55.15 26.67
CA PRO A 24 17.53 54.20 27.70
C PRO A 24 16.44 54.67 28.74
N VAL A 25 16.02 53.71 29.58
CA VAL A 25 15.41 53.73 30.96
C VAL A 25 13.98 54.30 31.19
N PHE A 26 13.03 53.43 31.56
CA PHE A 26 12.41 53.34 32.91
C PHE A 26 11.55 52.07 33.07
N GLU A 27 11.50 51.59 34.32
CA GLU A 27 10.79 50.41 34.84
C GLU A 27 9.25 50.47 34.64
N ASP A 28 8.63 49.30 34.86
CA ASP A 28 7.21 48.93 34.84
C ASP A 28 6.61 48.48 33.50
N ASP A 29 5.87 47.36 33.57
CA ASP A 29 5.16 46.60 32.53
C ASP A 29 5.92 45.50 31.76
N VAL A 30 6.37 44.46 32.47
CA VAL A 30 6.55 43.11 31.87
C VAL A 30 5.19 42.44 31.71
N TYR A 31 4.33 42.96 30.83
CA TYR A 31 3.11 42.28 30.34
C TYR A 31 2.67 42.91 29.02
N LYS A 32 3.52 42.86 28.00
CA LYS A 32 3.16 43.18 26.60
C LYS A 32 4.30 42.78 25.66
N PHE A 33 4.54 41.49 25.50
CA PHE A 33 5.41 41.01 24.43
C PHE A 33 5.00 39.62 23.97
N PHE A 34 4.01 39.55 23.07
CA PHE A 34 3.90 38.50 22.04
C PHE A 34 2.89 38.89 20.95
N ILE A 35 2.91 40.13 20.45
CA ILE A 35 2.31 40.47 19.15
C ILE A 35 3.14 41.57 18.48
N GLN A 36 3.91 41.17 17.47
CA GLN A 36 4.47 41.91 16.32
C GLN A 36 5.96 41.61 16.08
N SER A 37 6.23 40.59 15.26
CA SER A 37 7.07 40.72 14.06
C SER A 37 7.28 39.35 13.39
N ALA A 38 7.36 39.39 12.06
CA ALA A 38 7.69 38.32 11.11
C ALA A 38 6.56 37.33 10.71
N ASN A 39 6.15 37.48 9.44
CA ASN A 39 5.49 36.47 8.61
C ASN A 39 6.08 35.07 8.89
N ASP A 40 5.22 34.04 8.88
CA ASP A 40 5.47 32.60 9.20
C ASP A 40 5.27 32.13 10.66
N SER A 41 4.68 32.95 11.54
CA SER A 41 4.34 32.57 12.92
C SER A 41 2.82 32.50 13.23
N ALA A 42 1.95 32.66 12.23
CA ALA A 42 0.51 32.67 12.41
C ALA A 42 -0.11 31.26 12.33
N ARG A 43 -0.17 30.53 13.44
CA ARG A 43 -1.18 29.46 13.68
C ARG A 43 -1.29 28.91 15.11
N ILE A 44 -0.54 29.42 16.08
CA ILE A 44 -0.78 29.13 17.51
C ILE A 44 -1.35 30.37 18.19
N SER A 45 -2.67 30.52 18.09
CA SER A 45 -3.46 31.40 18.96
C SER A 45 -4.55 30.59 19.68
N THR A 46 -4.28 29.32 19.94
CA THR A 46 -5.30 28.26 19.99
C THR A 46 -5.58 27.76 21.41
N ILE A 47 -5.77 28.66 22.39
CA ILE A 47 -6.58 28.29 23.54
C ILE A 47 -7.57 29.39 23.81
N ASN A 48 -8.84 29.02 23.79
CA ASN A 48 -9.84 29.95 23.30
C ASN A 48 -11.04 30.07 24.23
N LYS A 49 -11.32 28.99 24.94
CA LYS A 49 -12.25 28.97 26.06
C LYS A 49 -11.81 27.91 27.04
N PHE A 50 -11.43 28.34 28.24
CA PHE A 50 -11.33 27.49 29.40
C PHE A 50 -12.66 27.55 30.13
N SER A 51 -13.38 26.43 30.18
CA SER A 51 -14.41 26.25 31.20
C SER A 51 -13.77 25.49 32.34
N GLY A 52 -13.75 26.09 33.54
CA GLY A 52 -13.44 25.36 34.78
C GLY A 52 -14.40 24.18 34.98
N LEU A 53 -14.25 23.45 36.09
CA LEU A 53 -15.10 22.32 36.47
C LEU A 53 -16.57 22.61 36.12
N THR A 54 -17.09 21.86 35.16
CA THR A 54 -18.52 21.92 34.82
C THR A 54 -19.31 21.28 35.96
N THR A 55 -20.62 21.56 36.03
CA THR A 55 -21.49 21.07 37.11
C THR A 55 -21.55 19.53 37.23
N ASP A 56 -21.03 18.80 36.25
CA ASP A 56 -20.90 17.34 36.23
C ASP A 56 -19.48 16.84 36.61
N GLY A 57 -18.59 17.72 37.08
CA GLY A 57 -17.22 17.37 37.49
C GLY A 57 -16.24 17.16 36.34
N SER A 58 -16.60 17.53 35.10
CA SER A 58 -15.71 17.41 33.94
C SER A 58 -14.92 18.70 33.64
N PHE A 59 -13.77 18.56 32.99
CA PHE A 59 -12.91 19.67 32.55
C PHE A 59 -12.80 19.68 31.03
N LYS A 60 -12.92 20.84 30.38
CA LYS A 60 -12.90 20.97 28.91
C LYS A 60 -11.91 22.04 28.44
N VAL A 61 -11.01 21.67 27.53
CA VAL A 61 -10.12 22.58 26.79
C VAL A 61 -10.59 22.67 25.34
N ASP A 62 -10.86 23.88 24.85
CA ASP A 62 -11.31 24.16 23.48
C ASP A 62 -10.28 24.99 22.69
N PHE A 63 -9.86 24.44 21.55
CA PHE A 63 -8.87 25.01 20.62
C PHE A 63 -9.58 25.74 19.44
N GLY A 64 -10.36 26.79 19.72
CA GLY A 64 -11.03 27.68 18.73
C GLY A 64 -10.30 29.01 18.42
N ALA A 65 -10.95 30.00 17.76
CA ALA A 65 -10.44 31.37 17.53
C ALA A 65 -11.04 32.49 18.45
N ASN A 66 -10.17 33.32 19.05
CA ASN A 66 -10.34 34.41 20.04
C ASN A 66 -10.63 34.12 21.55
N SER A 67 -9.56 34.17 22.38
CA SER A 67 -9.24 35.17 23.45
C SER A 67 -8.90 34.62 24.86
N GLY A 68 -7.70 34.97 25.36
CA GLY A 68 -7.27 34.86 26.77
C GLY A 68 -5.78 34.49 26.93
N THR A 69 -5.06 35.14 27.86
CA THR A 69 -3.63 34.90 28.12
C THR A 69 -3.43 33.71 29.08
N PRO A 70 -2.66 32.67 28.72
CA PRO A 70 -2.38 31.53 29.61
C PRO A 70 -1.42 31.88 30.77
N LEU A 71 -1.52 31.14 31.89
CA LEU A 71 -0.59 31.23 33.03
C LEU A 71 0.63 30.29 32.82
N GLU A 72 1.84 30.78 33.10
CA GLU A 72 3.08 29.98 33.02
C GLU A 72 3.16 28.91 34.14
N CYS A 73 3.60 27.69 33.80
CA CYS A 73 3.94 26.66 34.78
C CYS A 73 5.15 27.09 35.63
N ASN A 74 5.02 27.05 36.96
CA ASN A 74 6.11 27.39 37.88
C ASN A 74 7.26 26.37 37.79
N GLY A 75 8.29 26.68 36.99
CA GLY A 75 9.60 25.99 37.04
C GLY A 75 9.89 25.00 35.91
N LEU A 76 8.99 24.79 34.95
CA LEU A 76 9.26 24.07 33.71
C LEU A 76 9.60 25.10 32.62
N ARG A 77 10.85 25.56 32.59
CA ARG A 77 11.40 26.29 31.45
C ARG A 77 12.46 25.43 30.78
N SER A 78 12.02 24.48 29.96
CA SER A 78 12.90 23.95 28.92
C SER A 78 12.82 24.88 27.70
N TYR A 79 13.94 25.05 26.98
CA TYR A 79 14.01 25.93 25.80
C TYR A 79 13.18 25.42 24.59
N GLU A 80 12.49 24.30 24.72
CA GLU A 80 11.74 23.61 23.64
C GLU A 80 10.20 23.67 23.80
N GLU A 81 9.68 24.09 24.96
CA GLU A 81 8.24 24.19 25.22
C GLU A 81 7.66 25.50 24.69
N LEU A 82 6.65 25.42 23.83
CA LEU A 82 5.95 26.59 23.26
C LEU A 82 4.90 27.17 24.22
N ALA A 83 4.25 26.30 25.01
CA ALA A 83 3.29 26.70 26.04
C ALA A 83 3.19 25.61 27.12
N CYS A 84 3.14 26.03 28.39
CA CYS A 84 2.77 25.17 29.51
C CYS A 84 1.75 25.92 30.36
N VAL A 85 0.61 25.28 30.65
CA VAL A 85 -0.47 25.91 31.42
C VAL A 85 -0.94 24.99 32.54
N GLN A 86 -1.04 25.57 33.74
CA GLN A 86 -1.57 24.96 34.95
C GLN A 86 -2.70 25.85 35.51
N TRP A 87 -3.73 25.25 36.11
CA TRP A 87 -4.95 25.97 36.53
C TRP A 87 -5.28 25.74 37.99
N TYR A 88 -6.16 26.59 38.53
CA TYR A 88 -6.76 26.45 39.86
C TYR A 88 -8.16 25.84 39.75
N ASP A 89 -8.62 25.12 40.78
CA ASP A 89 -9.99 24.60 40.85
C ASP A 89 -11.01 25.67 41.26
N GLU A 90 -12.28 25.29 41.43
CA GLU A 90 -13.36 26.20 41.83
C GLU A 90 -13.16 26.83 43.22
N ASN A 91 -12.28 26.27 44.05
CA ASN A 91 -11.92 26.78 45.38
C ASN A 91 -10.68 27.68 45.34
N GLY A 92 -10.04 27.83 44.17
CA GLY A 92 -8.82 28.62 44.00
C GLY A 92 -7.54 27.87 44.38
N ASP A 93 -7.59 26.54 44.50
CA ASP A 93 -6.43 25.69 44.79
C ASP A 93 -5.75 25.21 43.50
N LEU A 94 -4.41 25.20 43.47
CA LEU A 94 -3.64 24.82 42.28
C LEU A 94 -3.93 23.36 41.93
N THR A 95 -4.49 23.11 40.75
CA THR A 95 -4.70 21.75 40.24
C THR A 95 -3.37 21.16 39.77
N ASN A 96 -3.21 19.85 39.93
CA ASN A 96 -2.10 19.11 39.33
C ASN A 96 -2.34 18.81 37.84
N ASN A 97 -3.23 19.56 37.18
CA ASN A 97 -3.57 19.38 35.77
C ASN A 97 -2.70 20.28 34.91
N ILE A 98 -2.08 19.71 33.88
CA ILE A 98 -1.04 20.37 33.08
C ILE A 98 -1.34 20.16 31.59
N LEU A 99 -1.33 21.24 30.82
CA LEU A 99 -1.27 21.21 29.35
C LEU A 99 0.12 21.66 28.91
N GLN A 100 0.81 20.82 28.16
CA GLN A 100 2.09 21.14 27.52
C GLN A 100 1.96 21.07 26.01
N ILE A 101 2.53 22.06 25.32
CA ILE A 101 2.64 22.09 23.86
C ILE A 101 4.09 22.35 23.50
N SER A 102 4.68 21.47 22.70
CA SER A 102 6.03 21.64 22.15
C SER A 102 6.03 21.47 20.63
N LYS A 103 6.95 22.16 19.96
CA LYS A 103 7.18 21.95 18.53
C LYS A 103 8.07 20.74 18.35
N LYS A 104 7.75 19.85 17.42
CA LYS A 104 8.67 18.78 17.01
C LYS A 104 9.46 19.24 15.79
N ASP A 105 10.77 19.04 15.86
CA ASP A 105 11.62 19.13 14.68
C ASP A 105 11.35 17.93 13.78
N GLN A 106 10.87 18.20 12.56
CA GLN A 106 10.63 17.17 11.55
C GLN A 106 10.96 17.70 10.15
N PRO A 107 11.41 16.84 9.23
CA PRO A 107 11.48 17.18 7.82
C PRO A 107 10.08 17.42 7.27
N GLY A 108 9.84 18.57 6.64
CA GLY A 108 8.56 18.87 6.00
C GLY A 108 8.21 20.35 5.98
N ASN A 109 7.22 20.71 5.15
CA ASN A 109 6.77 22.09 4.98
C ASN A 109 5.79 22.55 6.08
N TYR A 110 5.36 21.65 6.97
CA TYR A 110 4.34 21.93 7.97
C TYR A 110 4.84 21.62 9.39
N PRO A 111 4.56 22.50 10.37
CA PRO A 111 4.95 22.27 11.75
C PRO A 111 4.10 21.17 12.39
N LEU A 112 4.77 20.24 13.09
CA LEU A 112 4.14 19.24 13.96
C LEU A 112 4.26 19.69 15.41
N TYR A 113 3.17 19.60 16.15
CA TYR A 113 3.11 19.94 17.56
C TYR A 113 2.84 18.70 18.39
N ARG A 114 3.54 18.56 19.51
CA ARG A 114 3.21 17.58 20.54
C ARG A 114 2.38 18.28 21.60
N VAL A 115 1.24 17.69 21.94
CA VAL A 115 0.38 18.15 23.01
C VAL A 115 0.27 17.05 24.05
N ALA A 116 0.57 17.38 25.30
CA ALA A 116 0.40 16.49 26.43
C ALA A 116 -0.58 17.10 27.42
N VAL A 117 -1.61 16.35 27.76
CA VAL A 117 -2.67 16.74 28.68
C VAL A 117 -2.65 15.79 29.86
N THR A 118 -2.19 16.30 31.00
CA THR A 118 -1.96 15.53 32.22
C THR A 118 -3.00 15.91 33.26
N THR A 119 -3.65 14.92 33.86
CA THR A 119 -4.46 15.12 35.07
C THR A 119 -3.74 14.55 36.27
N GLY A 120 -3.54 15.41 37.27
CA GLY A 120 -3.06 15.03 38.58
C GLY A 120 -4.19 14.96 39.60
N ASN A 121 -5.45 14.84 39.17
CA ASN A 121 -6.52 14.36 40.03
C ASN A 121 -7.14 13.12 39.41
N PHE A 122 -6.99 11.99 40.09
CA PHE A 122 -7.52 10.72 39.62
C PHE A 122 -9.04 10.83 39.37
N ASN A 123 -9.77 11.54 40.25
CA ASN A 123 -11.24 11.61 40.27
C ASN A 123 -11.87 12.66 39.33
N VAL A 124 -11.09 13.33 38.48
CA VAL A 124 -11.59 14.37 37.56
C VAL A 124 -11.57 13.84 36.15
N LYS A 125 -12.75 13.79 35.53
CA LYS A 125 -12.88 13.49 34.10
C LYS A 125 -12.35 14.66 33.29
N MET A 126 -11.32 14.41 32.49
CA MET A 126 -10.72 15.44 31.64
C MET A 126 -11.06 15.19 30.18
N SER A 127 -11.45 16.23 29.46
CA SER A 127 -11.79 16.18 28.04
C SER A 127 -11.05 17.26 27.24
N VAL A 128 -10.56 16.86 26.07
CA VAL A 128 -9.90 17.72 25.09
C VAL A 128 -10.70 17.64 23.81
N CYS A 129 -11.29 18.75 23.37
CA CYS A 129 -12.22 18.74 22.23
C CYS A 129 -11.74 19.60 21.07
N PHE A 130 -11.99 19.10 19.86
CA PHE A 130 -11.68 19.75 18.59
C PHE A 130 -12.97 19.90 17.79
N SER A 131 -13.32 21.13 17.44
CA SER A 131 -14.47 21.36 16.56
C SER A 131 -14.08 21.22 15.10
N HIS A 132 -14.74 20.34 14.37
CA HIS A 132 -14.66 20.17 12.91
C HIS A 132 -15.95 20.60 12.20
N LYS A 133 -16.69 21.53 12.80
CA LYS A 133 -17.92 22.06 12.22
C LYS A 133 -17.67 22.62 10.81
N GLY A 134 -18.40 22.08 9.83
CA GLY A 134 -18.28 22.47 8.42
C GLY A 134 -17.15 21.78 7.66
N GLU A 135 -16.44 20.85 8.31
CA GLU A 135 -15.39 20.03 7.71
C GLU A 135 -15.76 18.55 7.74
N ASN A 136 -15.26 17.79 6.77
CA ASN A 136 -15.33 16.34 6.77
C ASN A 136 -14.24 15.80 7.70
N LEU A 137 -14.59 14.79 8.51
CA LEU A 137 -13.67 14.07 9.39
C LEU A 137 -13.34 12.71 8.77
N TYR A 138 -12.11 12.26 8.91
CA TYR A 138 -11.62 10.96 8.47
C TYR A 138 -10.79 10.31 9.58
N GLY A 139 -10.75 8.98 9.59
CA GLY A 139 -9.97 8.20 10.57
C GLY A 139 -10.72 7.91 11.87
N GLY A 140 -10.00 7.35 12.84
CA GLY A 140 -10.48 6.89 14.15
C GLY A 140 -11.23 5.56 14.15
N ASN A 141 -11.91 5.22 13.07
CA ASN A 141 -12.58 3.93 12.92
C ASN A 141 -12.29 3.43 11.50
N VAL A 142 -12.29 2.11 11.33
CA VAL A 142 -12.30 1.44 10.03
C VAL A 142 -13.64 0.73 9.90
N GLY A 143 -14.52 1.26 9.07
CA GLY A 143 -15.80 0.63 8.81
C GLY A 143 -16.54 1.21 7.62
N ASN A 144 -17.87 1.31 7.72
CA ASN A 144 -18.75 1.74 6.65
C ASN A 144 -19.10 3.24 6.66
N ASN A 145 -18.42 4.04 7.50
CA ASN A 145 -18.67 5.47 7.65
C ASN A 145 -17.54 6.27 7.00
N TYR A 146 -17.78 6.72 5.77
CA TYR A 146 -16.83 7.55 5.01
C TYR A 146 -17.56 8.72 4.31
N PRO A 147 -17.16 9.98 4.57
CA PRO A 147 -16.30 10.41 5.68
C PRO A 147 -16.89 10.02 7.05
N SER A 148 -16.09 10.06 8.11
CA SER A 148 -16.44 9.53 9.43
C SER A 148 -17.16 10.53 10.35
N GLN A 149 -17.44 11.76 9.90
CA GLN A 149 -18.04 12.83 10.70
C GLN A 149 -19.45 12.52 11.21
N ASN A 150 -20.23 11.71 10.47
CA ASN A 150 -21.60 11.38 10.86
C ASN A 150 -21.69 10.29 11.94
N ILE A 151 -20.55 9.77 12.41
CA ILE A 151 -20.56 8.83 13.53
C ILE A 151 -20.90 9.61 14.81
N ILE A 152 -21.99 9.19 15.46
CA ILE A 152 -22.42 9.72 16.75
C ILE A 152 -22.08 8.68 17.83
N LYS A 153 -21.21 9.08 18.77
CA LYS A 153 -20.81 8.27 19.90
C LYS A 153 -20.63 9.13 21.14
N GLU A 154 -21.33 8.73 22.19
CA GLU A 154 -21.16 9.27 23.52
C GLU A 154 -20.08 8.42 24.21
N GLU A 155 -18.86 8.95 24.28
CA GLU A 155 -17.79 8.52 25.18
C GLU A 155 -17.59 6.99 25.29
N ALA A 156 -16.87 6.43 24.32
CA ALA A 156 -16.53 5.01 24.30
C ALA A 156 -15.03 4.79 24.48
N PRO A 157 -14.59 3.70 25.14
CA PRO A 157 -13.18 3.37 25.22
C PRO A 157 -12.64 3.04 23.81
N PHE A 158 -11.48 3.61 23.46
CA PHE A 158 -10.86 3.42 22.16
C PHE A 158 -10.01 2.14 22.12
N VAL A 159 -10.67 0.99 22.12
CA VAL A 159 -10.06 -0.33 22.22
C VAL A 159 -10.56 -1.24 21.10
N THR A 160 -9.68 -2.05 20.52
CA THR A 160 -10.03 -3.03 19.46
C THR A 160 -11.15 -3.99 19.92
N GLY A 161 -12.08 -4.33 19.04
CA GLY A 161 -13.15 -5.28 19.28
C GLY A 161 -13.78 -5.89 18.02
N GLU A 162 -14.82 -6.68 18.21
CA GLU A 162 -15.39 -7.57 17.17
C GLU A 162 -16.41 -6.93 16.21
N GLY A 163 -16.90 -5.71 16.49
CA GLY A 163 -17.87 -5.05 15.62
C GLY A 163 -19.29 -5.66 15.62
N ASP A 164 -19.59 -6.65 16.48
CA ASP A 164 -20.86 -7.41 16.56
C ASP A 164 -22.12 -6.62 16.98
N GLY A 165 -21.96 -5.32 17.22
CA GLY A 165 -23.05 -4.40 17.52
C GLY A 165 -23.59 -4.43 18.96
N LYS A 166 -23.13 -5.36 19.82
CA LYS A 166 -23.60 -5.54 21.21
C LYS A 166 -22.60 -5.07 22.28
N THR A 167 -21.43 -4.59 21.86
CA THR A 167 -20.25 -4.46 22.71
C THR A 167 -19.83 -2.99 22.97
N PRO A 168 -19.18 -2.68 24.11
CA PRO A 168 -18.73 -1.32 24.46
C PRO A 168 -17.77 -0.68 23.44
N THR A 169 -17.04 -1.50 22.66
CA THR A 169 -16.06 -1.07 21.65
C THR A 169 -16.63 -0.96 20.24
N LYS A 170 -17.96 -1.00 20.08
CA LYS A 170 -18.65 -0.93 18.78
C LYS A 170 -18.18 0.19 17.85
N TRP A 171 -17.61 1.28 18.37
CA TRP A 171 -17.10 2.36 17.52
C TRP A 171 -15.78 2.06 16.83
N VAL A 172 -14.93 1.20 17.40
CA VAL A 172 -13.54 1.06 16.95
C VAL A 172 -13.40 -0.11 15.97
N GLY A 173 -14.24 -1.14 16.13
CA GLY A 173 -14.09 -2.38 15.37
C GLY A 173 -12.73 -3.02 15.65
N TRP A 174 -12.26 -3.80 14.68
CA TRP A 174 -11.01 -4.56 14.72
C TRP A 174 -9.76 -3.68 14.59
N VAL A 175 -9.86 -2.48 13.98
CA VAL A 175 -8.72 -1.58 13.80
C VAL A 175 -8.88 -0.30 14.62
N ALA A 176 -8.13 -0.22 15.71
CA ALA A 176 -8.06 0.89 16.65
C ALA A 176 -6.85 1.79 16.37
N GLU A 177 -6.81 2.44 15.21
CA GLU A 177 -5.76 3.41 14.90
C GLU A 177 -6.16 4.82 15.39
N LYS A 178 -5.41 5.36 16.36
CA LYS A 178 -5.75 6.60 17.07
C LYS A 178 -5.41 7.86 16.26
N LYS A 179 -5.88 7.95 15.02
CA LYS A 179 -5.55 8.99 14.05
C LYS A 179 -6.80 9.60 13.41
N TRP A 180 -6.87 10.92 13.35
CA TRP A 180 -7.95 11.68 12.73
C TRP A 180 -7.42 12.78 11.82
N LEU A 181 -8.15 13.05 10.75
CA LEU A 181 -7.87 14.07 9.76
C LEU A 181 -9.14 14.87 9.44
N THR A 182 -9.02 16.17 9.18
CA THR A 182 -10.14 17.00 8.73
C THR A 182 -9.90 17.56 7.33
N SER A 183 -10.98 17.78 6.56
CA SER A 183 -10.90 18.44 5.26
C SER A 183 -10.25 19.83 5.31
N GLY A 184 -10.40 20.56 6.43
CA GLY A 184 -9.75 21.84 6.68
C GLY A 184 -8.27 21.77 7.05
N GLY A 185 -7.64 20.61 6.93
CA GLY A 185 -6.19 20.47 7.05
C GLY A 185 -5.66 20.25 8.46
N ARG A 186 -6.47 19.67 9.34
CA ARG A 186 -6.00 19.27 10.68
C ARG A 186 -5.75 17.78 10.74
N ALA A 187 -4.70 17.39 11.42
CA ALA A 187 -4.39 15.99 11.67
C ALA A 187 -4.04 15.80 13.13
N ILE A 188 -4.58 14.76 13.77
CA ILE A 188 -4.37 14.46 15.19
C ILE A 188 -4.07 12.98 15.35
N GLN A 189 -2.95 12.62 15.98
CA GLN A 189 -2.54 11.25 16.26
C GLN A 189 -2.28 11.13 17.76
N VAL A 190 -3.13 10.39 18.48
CA VAL A 190 -2.87 10.08 19.89
C VAL A 190 -1.78 9.00 19.94
N LEU A 191 -0.82 9.17 20.85
CA LEU A 191 0.32 8.27 21.00
C LEU A 191 -0.06 7.04 21.83
N PRO A 192 0.61 5.89 21.59
CA PRO A 192 0.44 4.68 22.40
C PRO A 192 0.64 4.95 23.90
N GLY A 193 -0.09 4.23 24.75
CA GLY A 193 -0.02 4.38 26.21
C GLY A 193 -0.95 5.45 26.80
N SER A 194 -1.64 6.23 25.97
CA SER A 194 -2.67 7.17 26.45
C SER A 194 -3.99 6.45 26.76
N PRO A 195 -4.55 6.52 27.98
CA PRO A 195 -5.90 6.05 28.24
C PRO A 195 -6.90 6.92 27.50
N LEU A 196 -7.56 6.34 26.49
CA LEU A 196 -8.37 7.10 25.56
C LEU A 196 -9.81 6.61 25.55
N PHE A 197 -10.71 7.47 26.02
CA PHE A 197 -12.11 7.47 25.60
C PHE A 197 -12.28 8.51 24.50
N VAL A 198 -13.20 8.25 23.57
CA VAL A 198 -13.55 9.19 22.50
C VAL A 198 -15.04 9.44 22.50
N SER A 199 -15.39 10.72 22.39
CA SER A 199 -16.73 11.17 22.05
C SER A 199 -16.67 11.86 20.70
N GLN A 200 -17.61 11.58 19.81
CA GLN A 200 -17.65 12.16 18.46
C GLN A 200 -19.08 12.44 18.03
N ASN A 201 -19.28 13.55 17.33
CA ASN A 201 -20.52 13.87 16.64
C ASN A 201 -20.22 14.62 15.33
N ALA A 202 -21.25 15.15 14.68
CA ALA A 202 -21.11 15.86 13.39
C ALA A 202 -20.27 17.14 13.44
N THR A 203 -19.96 17.68 14.62
CA THR A 203 -19.22 18.93 14.80
C THR A 203 -17.99 18.84 15.67
N ASP A 204 -17.90 17.86 16.56
CA ASP A 204 -16.87 17.81 17.59
C ASP A 204 -16.31 16.40 17.77
N LEU A 205 -14.98 16.34 17.97
CA LEU A 205 -14.22 15.17 18.37
C LEU A 205 -13.58 15.47 19.73
N CYS A 206 -13.83 14.64 20.74
CA CYS A 206 -13.29 14.83 22.09
C CYS A 206 -12.53 13.59 22.56
N PHE A 207 -11.32 13.81 23.08
CA PHE A 207 -10.52 12.80 23.77
C PHE A 207 -10.70 12.96 25.27
N ILE A 208 -10.99 11.85 25.95
CA ILE A 208 -11.46 11.85 27.32
C ILE A 208 -10.62 10.88 28.14
N ILE A 209 -10.15 11.34 29.29
CA ILE A 209 -9.64 10.48 30.37
C ILE A 209 -10.83 10.19 31.29
N ASN A 210 -11.22 8.91 31.37
CA ASN A 210 -12.28 8.45 32.27
C ASN A 210 -11.82 7.23 33.09
N GLN A 211 -12.22 7.19 34.36
CA GLN A 211 -11.92 6.15 35.34
C GLN A 211 -12.86 4.94 35.23
N MET A 212 -13.07 4.41 34.02
CA MET A 212 -13.89 3.22 33.82
C MET A 212 -13.09 2.13 33.11
N PRO A 213 -13.40 0.84 33.37
CA PRO A 213 -12.88 -0.25 32.57
C PRO A 213 -13.06 0.05 31.07
N PRO A 214 -12.05 -0.23 30.25
CA PRO A 214 -10.96 -1.19 30.47
C PRO A 214 -9.67 -0.59 31.07
N TYR A 215 -9.69 0.70 31.41
CA TYR A 215 -8.53 1.41 31.91
C TYR A 215 -8.43 1.35 33.44
N GLY A 216 -7.23 1.12 33.95
CA GLY A 216 -6.97 0.87 35.36
C GLY A 216 -6.97 2.06 36.32
N PRO A 217 -7.20 1.82 37.63
CA PRO A 217 -7.22 2.86 38.64
C PRO A 217 -5.85 3.41 39.06
N ASN A 218 -4.75 2.77 38.64
CA ASN A 218 -3.39 3.10 39.06
C ASN A 218 -2.63 3.97 38.04
N MET A 219 -3.30 4.48 37.01
CA MET A 219 -2.72 5.22 35.89
C MET A 219 -2.31 6.67 36.24
N TYR A 220 -1.74 6.91 37.41
CA TYR A 220 -1.51 8.26 37.91
C TYR A 220 -0.03 8.71 37.80
N PRO A 221 0.26 9.93 37.30
CA PRO A 221 -0.68 10.87 36.69
C PRO A 221 -1.17 10.37 35.31
N ALA A 222 -2.46 10.54 35.02
CA ALA A 222 -3.02 10.09 33.75
C ALA A 222 -2.77 11.13 32.67
N GLN A 223 -2.34 10.70 31.49
CA GLN A 223 -1.91 11.60 30.44
C GLN A 223 -2.44 11.16 29.07
N ILE A 224 -3.04 12.10 28.32
CA ILE A 224 -3.25 11.95 26.88
C ILE A 224 -2.16 12.73 26.17
N VAL A 225 -1.37 12.04 25.35
CA VAL A 225 -0.37 12.67 24.50
C VAL A 225 -0.75 12.48 23.04
N PHE A 226 -0.76 13.54 22.26
CA PHE A 226 -1.03 13.47 20.82
C PHE A 226 -0.15 14.43 20.02
N ASP A 227 0.17 14.01 18.81
CA ASP A 227 0.86 14.83 17.82
C ASP A 227 -0.19 15.45 16.87
N MET A 228 -0.10 16.76 16.61
CA MET A 228 -1.07 17.55 15.85
C MET A 228 -0.41 18.36 14.74
N CYS A 229 -1.00 18.33 13.54
CA CYS A 229 -0.64 19.16 12.41
C CYS A 229 -1.76 20.15 12.07
N LEU A 230 -1.35 21.36 11.69
CA LEU A 230 -2.25 22.40 11.18
C LEU A 230 -1.75 22.84 9.79
N THR A 231 -2.51 22.49 8.75
CA THR A 231 -2.14 22.65 7.34
C THR A 231 -3.28 23.29 6.54
N ASN A 232 -3.16 23.35 5.22
CA ASN A 232 -4.16 24.02 4.36
C ASN A 232 -5.34 23.11 3.98
N ASN A 233 -5.11 21.81 3.86
CA ASN A 233 -6.11 20.85 3.40
C ASN A 233 -5.78 19.43 3.90
N VAL A 234 -6.70 18.49 3.76
CA VAL A 234 -6.56 17.12 4.29
C VAL A 234 -5.33 16.37 3.76
N LYS A 235 -4.92 16.59 2.51
CA LYS A 235 -3.73 15.93 1.94
C LYS A 235 -2.46 16.42 2.63
N ASP A 236 -2.32 17.73 2.79
CA ASP A 236 -1.20 18.33 3.52
C ASP A 236 -1.18 17.88 4.98
N ALA A 237 -2.35 17.73 5.60
CA ALA A 237 -2.51 17.24 6.96
C ALA A 237 -2.00 15.79 7.08
N TRP A 238 -2.35 14.95 6.11
CA TRP A 238 -1.86 13.58 6.00
C TRP A 238 -0.33 13.55 5.80
N LEU A 239 0.20 14.36 4.88
CA LEU A 239 1.65 14.45 4.62
C LEU A 239 2.41 14.91 5.87
N CYS A 240 1.86 15.88 6.61
CA CYS A 240 2.48 16.39 7.84
C CYS A 240 2.60 15.34 8.95
N GLN A 241 1.63 14.43 9.07
CA GLN A 241 1.66 13.32 10.03
C GLN A 241 2.40 12.07 9.54
N ASN A 242 2.73 12.04 8.25
CA ASN A 242 3.52 10.98 7.66
C ASN A 242 4.77 11.59 6.97
N PRO A 243 5.60 12.39 7.70
CA PRO A 243 6.74 13.11 7.13
C PRO A 243 7.85 12.16 6.66
N ASP A 244 7.83 10.92 7.12
CA ASP A 244 8.87 9.93 6.84
C ASP A 244 8.75 9.34 5.43
N HIS A 245 9.49 10.02 4.54
CA HIS A 245 10.27 9.48 3.43
C HIS A 245 11.23 8.32 3.82
N GLY A 246 10.98 7.60 4.92
CA GLY A 246 11.94 6.72 5.61
C GLY A 246 11.37 5.46 6.26
N LYS A 247 10.08 5.13 6.09
CA LYS A 247 9.63 3.76 6.43
C LYS A 247 10.46 2.79 5.59
N ALA A 248 10.99 1.74 6.23
CA ALA A 248 11.80 0.74 5.56
C ALA A 248 11.08 0.26 4.28
N PRO A 249 11.80 0.12 3.14
CA PRO A 249 11.24 -0.49 1.96
C PRO A 249 10.58 -1.80 2.38
N LEU A 250 9.34 -1.99 1.95
CA LEU A 250 8.67 -3.23 2.25
C LEU A 250 9.43 -4.38 1.56
N PRO A 251 9.53 -5.56 2.20
CA PRO A 251 10.29 -6.69 1.69
C PRO A 251 9.90 -7.05 0.24
N VAL A 252 10.91 -7.34 -0.59
CA VAL A 252 10.74 -7.67 -2.02
C VAL A 252 9.80 -8.86 -2.26
N ASN A 253 9.68 -9.76 -1.28
CA ASN A 253 8.82 -10.94 -1.36
C ASN A 253 7.31 -10.65 -1.25
N TYR A 254 6.88 -9.40 -1.02
CA TYR A 254 5.46 -8.99 -1.14
C TYR A 254 4.93 -8.96 -2.59
N GLU A 255 5.82 -8.89 -3.57
CA GLU A 255 5.42 -8.76 -4.98
C GLU A 255 4.58 -9.93 -5.46
N TYR A 256 4.77 -11.14 -4.91
CA TYR A 256 3.96 -12.30 -5.27
C TYR A 256 2.48 -12.11 -4.91
N LEU A 257 2.20 -11.56 -3.73
CA LEU A 257 0.83 -11.38 -3.24
C LEU A 257 0.09 -10.28 -4.00
N LEU A 258 0.81 -9.25 -4.46
CA LEU A 258 0.24 -8.18 -5.28
C LEU A 258 0.00 -8.59 -6.74
N ARG A 259 0.47 -9.77 -7.14
CA ARG A 259 0.35 -10.33 -8.49
C ARG A 259 -0.71 -11.41 -8.57
N GLU A 260 -0.71 -12.27 -7.56
CA GLU A 260 -1.39 -13.55 -7.61
C GLU A 260 -2.62 -13.56 -6.68
N PRO A 261 -3.70 -14.27 -7.06
CA PRO A 261 -4.88 -14.38 -6.23
C PRO A 261 -4.63 -15.23 -4.98
N ILE A 262 -5.45 -15.02 -3.96
CA ILE A 262 -5.55 -15.88 -2.78
C ILE A 262 -6.87 -16.65 -2.87
N TRP A 263 -6.83 -17.97 -2.70
CA TRP A 263 -7.98 -18.86 -2.72
C TRP A 263 -8.22 -19.46 -1.34
N SER A 264 -9.28 -19.04 -0.66
CA SER A 264 -9.59 -19.50 0.70
C SER A 264 -10.54 -20.69 0.69
N THR A 265 -10.29 -21.68 1.55
CA THR A 265 -11.21 -22.81 1.74
C THR A 265 -12.40 -22.48 2.64
N TRP A 266 -12.39 -21.33 3.32
CA TRP A 266 -13.31 -21.05 4.42
C TRP A 266 -14.79 -21.15 4.03
N VAL A 267 -15.26 -20.29 3.13
CA VAL A 267 -16.69 -20.18 2.84
C VAL A 267 -17.22 -21.40 2.09
N ALA A 268 -16.42 -21.96 1.18
CA ALA A 268 -16.83 -23.09 0.37
C ALA A 268 -16.88 -24.42 1.14
N TYR A 269 -16.01 -24.62 2.14
CA TYR A 269 -15.82 -25.92 2.78
C TYR A 269 -15.94 -25.89 4.32
N LYS A 270 -15.73 -24.74 4.97
CA LYS A 270 -15.80 -24.56 6.43
C LYS A 270 -15.06 -25.68 7.18
N LYS A 271 -15.72 -26.26 8.19
CA LYS A 271 -15.25 -27.39 9.00
C LYS A 271 -15.06 -28.70 8.25
N ASP A 272 -15.48 -28.83 7.00
CA ASP A 272 -15.33 -30.08 6.22
C ASP A 272 -13.97 -30.17 5.50
N THR A 273 -13.19 -29.08 5.50
CA THR A 273 -11.86 -29.00 4.89
C THR A 273 -10.98 -30.18 5.30
N ASN A 274 -10.40 -30.85 4.28
CA ASN A 274 -9.54 -32.01 4.38
C ASN A 274 -8.61 -32.10 3.14
N GLN A 275 -7.57 -32.92 3.20
CA GLN A 275 -6.53 -33.00 2.16
C GLN A 275 -7.07 -33.35 0.77
N LYS A 276 -8.10 -34.22 0.67
CA LYS A 276 -8.69 -34.57 -0.63
C LYS A 276 -9.42 -33.36 -1.23
N LEU A 277 -10.25 -32.68 -0.43
CA LEU A 277 -10.97 -31.48 -0.88
C LEU A 277 -10.01 -30.40 -1.35
N VAL A 278 -8.92 -30.16 -0.62
CA VAL A 278 -7.90 -29.19 -1.01
C VAL A 278 -7.25 -29.58 -2.34
N THR A 279 -6.97 -30.87 -2.55
CA THR A 279 -6.41 -31.37 -3.82
C THR A 279 -7.38 -31.23 -5.00
N ASP A 280 -8.66 -31.53 -4.78
CA ASP A 280 -9.73 -31.37 -5.78
C ASP A 280 -9.94 -29.88 -6.11
N PHE A 281 -9.84 -29.01 -5.10
CA PHE A 281 -9.95 -27.55 -5.24
C PHE A 281 -8.83 -26.99 -6.12
N LEU A 282 -7.57 -27.35 -5.84
CA LEU A 282 -6.43 -27.00 -6.70
C LEU A 282 -6.61 -27.48 -8.15
N SER A 283 -7.11 -28.71 -8.31
CA SER A 283 -7.41 -29.25 -9.64
C SER A 283 -8.47 -28.45 -10.36
N SER A 284 -9.48 -27.96 -9.63
CA SER A 284 -10.55 -27.13 -10.17
C SER A 284 -10.03 -25.77 -10.66
N ILE A 285 -9.15 -25.10 -9.90
CA ILE A 285 -8.53 -23.83 -10.34
C ILE A 285 -7.78 -24.05 -11.67
N LYS A 286 -6.98 -25.11 -11.74
CA LYS A 286 -6.20 -25.44 -12.94
C LYS A 286 -7.07 -25.83 -14.14
N GLN A 287 -8.12 -26.62 -13.94
CA GLN A 287 -9.03 -27.05 -15.00
C GLN A 287 -9.71 -25.86 -15.69
N HIS A 288 -9.96 -24.79 -14.94
CA HIS A 288 -10.59 -23.58 -15.44
C HIS A 288 -9.57 -22.53 -15.92
N ASP A 289 -8.29 -22.87 -16.06
CA ASP A 289 -7.25 -21.97 -16.55
C ASP A 289 -7.20 -20.64 -15.76
N LEU A 290 -7.21 -20.77 -14.43
CA LEU A 290 -7.10 -19.66 -13.49
C LEU A 290 -5.73 -19.70 -12.80
N ARG A 291 -5.21 -18.53 -12.42
CA ARG A 291 -3.94 -18.42 -11.70
C ARG A 291 -4.07 -19.03 -10.30
N LEU A 292 -3.08 -19.83 -9.89
CA LEU A 292 -3.12 -20.55 -8.62
C LEU A 292 -2.80 -19.66 -7.41
N GLY A 293 -1.74 -18.85 -7.49
CA GLY A 293 -1.34 -17.94 -6.42
C GLY A 293 -1.15 -18.60 -5.04
N VAL A 294 -1.92 -18.13 -4.05
CA VAL A 294 -1.87 -18.64 -2.67
C VAL A 294 -3.11 -19.46 -2.37
N LEU A 295 -2.92 -20.64 -1.81
CA LEU A 295 -3.99 -21.44 -1.23
C LEU A 295 -4.04 -21.23 0.28
N GLU A 296 -5.17 -20.77 0.79
CA GLU A 296 -5.37 -20.52 2.21
C GLU A 296 -6.28 -21.58 2.82
N ILE A 297 -5.77 -22.32 3.80
CA ILE A 297 -6.49 -23.39 4.49
C ILE A 297 -7.09 -22.87 5.79
N ASP A 298 -8.41 -22.80 5.79
CA ASP A 298 -9.21 -22.34 6.92
C ASP A 298 -9.99 -23.48 7.60
N GLU A 299 -10.31 -23.26 8.87
CA GLU A 299 -11.10 -24.05 9.81
C GLU A 299 -10.81 -25.55 9.93
N LYS A 300 -10.63 -26.01 11.18
CA LYS A 300 -10.65 -27.43 11.56
C LYS A 300 -9.66 -28.32 10.76
N TRP A 301 -8.50 -27.77 10.42
CA TRP A 301 -7.31 -28.55 10.04
C TRP A 301 -6.60 -29.12 11.27
N GLU A 302 -6.81 -28.50 12.44
CA GLU A 302 -6.33 -28.97 13.73
C GLU A 302 -7.23 -30.07 14.34
N THR A 303 -6.67 -30.90 15.21
CA THR A 303 -7.44 -31.87 16.03
C THR A 303 -8.42 -31.20 17.00
N CYS A 304 -8.06 -30.01 17.50
CA CYS A 304 -8.83 -29.19 18.43
C CYS A 304 -8.35 -27.74 18.27
N PHE A 305 -9.23 -26.74 18.44
CA PHE A 305 -8.86 -25.34 18.24
C PHE A 305 -7.81 -24.89 19.26
N GLY A 306 -6.62 -24.53 18.76
CA GLY A 306 -5.45 -24.18 19.58
C GLY A 306 -4.47 -25.34 19.87
N SER A 307 -4.80 -26.57 19.43
CA SER A 307 -3.91 -27.74 19.60
C SER A 307 -2.64 -27.67 18.76
N GLN A 308 -2.67 -26.96 17.63
CA GLN A 308 -1.60 -26.82 16.65
C GLN A 308 -1.05 -28.19 16.18
N LYS A 309 -1.97 -29.15 16.03
CA LYS A 309 -1.70 -30.51 15.58
C LYS A 309 -2.65 -30.83 14.45
N PHE A 310 -2.12 -31.25 13.30
CA PHE A 310 -2.95 -31.70 12.18
C PHE A 310 -3.86 -32.85 12.61
N ASP A 311 -5.13 -32.77 12.24
CA ASP A 311 -6.02 -33.92 12.30
C ASP A 311 -5.59 -34.93 11.24
N SER A 312 -4.90 -36.00 11.67
CA SER A 312 -4.39 -37.06 10.79
C SER A 312 -5.47 -37.82 9.99
N VAL A 313 -6.74 -37.74 10.40
CA VAL A 313 -7.85 -38.33 9.62
C VAL A 313 -8.19 -37.44 8.44
N LYS A 314 -8.20 -36.12 8.63
CA LYS A 314 -8.48 -35.13 7.59
C LYS A 314 -7.28 -34.84 6.70
N PHE A 315 -6.10 -34.78 7.30
CA PHE A 315 -4.82 -34.49 6.66
C PHE A 315 -3.84 -35.64 6.97
N PRO A 316 -3.97 -36.78 6.29
CA PRO A 316 -3.11 -37.94 6.50
C PRO A 316 -1.64 -37.69 6.10
N ASP A 317 -1.39 -36.78 5.16
CA ASP A 317 -0.05 -36.40 4.71
C ASP A 317 0.02 -34.90 4.32
N PRO A 318 0.01 -33.99 5.33
CA PRO A 318 0.03 -32.55 5.09
C PRO A 318 1.32 -32.08 4.42
N LYS A 319 2.46 -32.76 4.66
CA LYS A 319 3.74 -32.42 4.02
C LYS A 319 3.67 -32.68 2.52
N LYS A 320 3.10 -33.81 2.12
CA LYS A 320 2.89 -34.08 0.69
C LYS A 320 1.96 -33.06 0.06
N LEU A 321 0.86 -32.70 0.71
CA LEU A 321 -0.06 -31.67 0.20
C LEU A 321 0.67 -30.35 -0.07
N ILE A 322 1.44 -29.87 0.90
CA ILE A 322 2.21 -28.63 0.79
C ILE A 322 3.24 -28.73 -0.35
N ASN A 323 4.00 -29.82 -0.41
CA ASN A 323 4.96 -30.06 -1.48
C ASN A 323 4.31 -30.12 -2.87
N ASP A 324 3.12 -30.73 -2.99
CA ASP A 324 2.37 -30.79 -4.24
C ASP A 324 1.92 -29.36 -4.68
N VAL A 325 1.52 -28.50 -3.74
CA VAL A 325 1.19 -27.09 -4.02
C VAL A 325 2.42 -26.32 -4.50
N HIS A 326 3.55 -26.47 -3.81
CA HIS A 326 4.82 -25.84 -4.20
C HIS A 326 5.33 -26.31 -5.56
N ALA A 327 5.15 -27.59 -5.89
CA ALA A 327 5.51 -28.15 -7.19
C ALA A 327 4.72 -27.52 -8.36
N LEU A 328 3.57 -26.91 -8.06
CA LEU A 328 2.76 -26.15 -9.03
C LEU A 328 3.10 -24.66 -9.07
N GLY A 329 4.08 -24.19 -8.28
CA GLY A 329 4.48 -22.77 -8.21
C GLY A 329 3.53 -21.90 -7.39
N ALA A 330 2.65 -22.51 -6.60
CA ALA A 330 1.73 -21.84 -5.69
C ALA A 330 2.27 -21.83 -4.25
N LYS A 331 1.76 -20.92 -3.42
CA LYS A 331 2.04 -20.87 -1.97
C LYS A 331 0.86 -21.45 -1.18
N ILE A 332 1.10 -21.79 0.08
CA ILE A 332 0.06 -22.26 1.00
C ILE A 332 0.18 -21.63 2.39
N THR A 333 -0.95 -21.13 2.90
CA THR A 333 -1.08 -20.51 4.22
C THR A 333 -2.15 -21.23 5.04
N PHE A 334 -2.07 -21.11 6.37
CA PHE A 334 -3.01 -21.76 7.29
C PHE A 334 -3.60 -20.77 8.27
N TRP A 335 -4.89 -20.92 8.57
CA TRP A 335 -5.58 -20.11 9.56
C TRP A 335 -5.07 -20.35 10.98
N ARG A 336 -4.85 -19.27 11.74
CA ARG A 336 -4.36 -19.23 13.12
C ARG A 336 -5.11 -18.20 13.95
N HIS A 337 -5.27 -18.51 15.24
CA HIS A 337 -5.92 -17.66 16.23
C HIS A 337 -5.22 -17.81 17.62
N PRO A 338 -5.42 -16.87 18.57
CA PRO A 338 -4.73 -16.85 19.87
C PRO A 338 -5.50 -17.58 20.99
N PHE A 339 -6.35 -18.56 20.67
CA PHE A 339 -7.21 -19.26 21.63
C PHE A 339 -6.87 -20.74 21.78
N VAL A 340 -7.19 -21.30 22.94
CA VAL A 340 -7.22 -22.73 23.21
C VAL A 340 -8.57 -23.08 23.81
N ASN A 341 -9.35 -23.90 23.12
CA ASN A 341 -10.68 -24.28 23.56
C ASN A 341 -10.66 -25.14 24.83
N LYS A 342 -11.63 -24.95 25.74
CA LYS A 342 -11.65 -25.57 27.08
C LYS A 342 -11.71 -27.10 27.06
N GLU A 343 -12.26 -27.68 26.00
CA GLU A 343 -12.36 -29.12 25.79
C GLU A 343 -11.05 -29.75 25.31
N CYS A 344 -10.10 -28.95 24.81
CA CYS A 344 -8.80 -29.45 24.36
C CYS A 344 -7.92 -29.83 25.56
N GLU A 345 -7.09 -30.86 25.41
CA GLU A 345 -6.08 -31.23 26.41
C GLU A 345 -5.12 -30.05 26.67
N GLU A 346 -4.80 -29.31 25.61
CA GLU A 346 -3.91 -28.16 25.62
C GLU A 346 -4.39 -27.04 26.55
N PHE A 347 -5.69 -26.92 26.82
CA PHE A 347 -6.21 -25.90 27.74
C PHE A 347 -5.62 -26.07 29.14
N LYS A 348 -5.43 -27.33 29.58
CA LYS A 348 -4.82 -27.64 30.86
C LYS A 348 -3.30 -27.55 30.81
N THR A 349 -2.68 -28.09 29.77
CA THR A 349 -1.21 -28.15 29.69
C THR A 349 -0.57 -26.79 29.42
N LEU A 350 -1.28 -25.90 28.72
CA LEU A 350 -0.82 -24.55 28.39
C LEU A 350 -1.37 -23.48 29.34
N ALA A 351 -2.04 -23.86 30.43
CA ALA A 351 -2.69 -22.93 31.36
C ALA A 351 -1.78 -21.79 31.86
N HIS A 352 -0.47 -22.04 32.01
CA HIS A 352 0.52 -21.06 32.43
C HIS A 352 0.84 -19.98 31.38
N HIS A 353 0.48 -20.22 30.11
CA HIS A 353 0.61 -19.28 29.00
C HIS A 353 -0.70 -18.55 28.65
N LEU A 354 -1.78 -18.87 29.35
CA LEU A 354 -3.10 -18.26 29.13
C LEU A 354 -3.34 -17.14 30.13
N PHE A 355 -4.21 -16.19 29.80
CA PHE A 355 -4.68 -15.21 30.77
C PHE A 355 -5.28 -15.90 32.00
N ALA A 356 -4.94 -15.39 33.18
CA ALA A 356 -5.51 -15.83 34.45
C ALA A 356 -6.48 -14.77 34.98
N ASP A 357 -7.50 -15.21 35.71
CA ASP A 357 -8.37 -14.33 36.49
C ASP A 357 -7.66 -13.87 37.80
N PRO A 358 -8.24 -12.93 38.55
CA PRO A 358 -7.66 -12.47 39.82
C PRO A 358 -7.50 -13.55 40.90
N SER A 359 -8.15 -14.72 40.77
CA SER A 359 -7.98 -15.85 41.68
C SER A 359 -6.76 -16.71 41.34
N GLY A 360 -6.13 -16.46 40.19
CA GLY A 360 -5.03 -17.27 39.65
C GLY A 360 -5.49 -18.47 38.82
N SER A 361 -6.78 -18.60 38.55
CA SER A 361 -7.33 -19.63 37.66
C SER A 361 -7.26 -19.16 36.20
N THR A 362 -7.14 -20.07 35.24
CA THR A 362 -7.18 -19.70 33.81
C THR A 362 -8.51 -19.01 33.49
N GLY A 363 -8.43 -17.77 33.03
CA GLY A 363 -9.58 -16.98 32.59
C GLY A 363 -10.09 -17.48 31.24
N THR A 364 -11.42 -17.53 31.09
CA THR A 364 -12.06 -17.90 29.82
C THR A 364 -12.67 -16.70 29.13
N THR A 365 -12.73 -16.79 27.81
CA THR A 365 -13.43 -15.86 26.93
C THR A 365 -14.28 -16.62 25.93
N THR A 366 -15.31 -15.97 25.42
CA THR A 366 -16.13 -16.52 24.33
C THR A 366 -15.65 -15.95 23.02
N TRP A 367 -15.48 -16.81 22.02
CA TRP A 367 -15.12 -16.47 20.65
C TRP A 367 -15.99 -17.31 19.68
N TRP A 368 -15.93 -17.04 18.38
CA TRP A 368 -16.88 -17.62 17.41
C TRP A 368 -16.82 -19.16 17.29
N GLU A 369 -15.74 -19.81 17.75
CA GLU A 369 -15.58 -21.27 17.80
C GLU A 369 -15.73 -21.89 19.19
N GLY A 370 -16.21 -21.12 20.18
CA GLY A 370 -16.61 -21.63 21.48
C GLY A 370 -16.08 -20.84 22.67
N GLU A 371 -15.81 -21.54 23.76
CA GLU A 371 -15.28 -20.96 24.99
C GLU A 371 -13.89 -21.53 25.26
N GLY A 372 -12.92 -20.65 25.48
CA GLY A 372 -11.53 -21.04 25.63
C GLY A 372 -10.71 -20.02 26.40
N GLY A 373 -9.43 -20.34 26.59
CA GLY A 373 -8.45 -19.44 27.16
C GLY A 373 -7.68 -18.75 26.04
N MET A 374 -7.24 -17.52 26.32
CA MET A 374 -6.50 -16.70 25.36
C MET A 374 -5.04 -16.62 25.79
N PHE A 375 -4.11 -16.77 24.83
CA PHE A 375 -2.68 -16.63 25.12
C PHE A 375 -2.36 -15.22 25.62
N ASN A 376 -1.58 -15.14 26.70
CA ASN A 376 -1.19 -13.86 27.30
C ASN A 376 0.14 -13.36 26.74
N PHE A 377 0.12 -12.76 25.54
CA PHE A 377 1.33 -12.22 24.90
C PHE A 377 1.98 -11.05 25.65
N MET A 378 1.37 -10.54 26.71
CA MET A 378 1.98 -9.56 27.60
C MET A 378 3.11 -10.15 28.44
N GLN A 379 3.14 -11.47 28.57
CA GLN A 379 4.23 -12.19 29.21
C GLN A 379 5.25 -12.61 28.15
N ASN A 380 6.51 -12.22 28.36
CA ASN A 380 7.58 -12.46 27.38
C ASN A 380 7.81 -13.96 27.11
N ASP A 381 7.71 -14.80 28.13
CA ASP A 381 7.83 -16.26 27.99
C ASP A 381 6.71 -16.86 27.12
N THR A 382 5.48 -16.37 27.27
CA THR A 382 4.34 -16.76 26.43
C THR A 382 4.51 -16.29 24.98
N TYR A 383 4.94 -15.03 24.78
CA TYR A 383 5.24 -14.49 23.45
C TYR A 383 6.30 -15.34 22.74
N GLU A 384 7.42 -15.62 23.40
CA GLU A 384 8.51 -16.44 22.85
C GLU A 384 8.06 -17.89 22.58
N PHE A 385 7.34 -18.50 23.52
CA PHE A 385 6.81 -19.85 23.38
C PHE A 385 5.89 -19.96 22.18
N PHE A 386 4.87 -19.10 22.06
CA PHE A 386 3.88 -19.19 20.99
C PHE A 386 4.52 -18.91 19.63
N THR A 387 5.36 -17.87 19.55
CA THR A 387 6.09 -17.52 18.32
C THR A 387 6.98 -18.68 17.87
N LYS A 388 7.77 -19.26 18.78
CA LYS A 388 8.64 -20.41 18.46
C LYS A 388 7.82 -21.63 18.05
N ARG A 389 6.75 -21.94 18.78
CA ARG A 389 5.85 -23.06 18.49
C ARG A 389 5.29 -22.95 17.07
N LEU A 390 4.89 -21.75 16.62
CA LEU A 390 4.42 -21.53 15.25
C LEU A 390 5.54 -21.56 14.21
N GLN A 391 6.72 -21.02 14.51
CA GLN A 391 7.87 -21.07 13.59
C GLN A 391 8.35 -22.51 13.37
N ASP A 392 8.45 -23.31 14.44
CA ASP A 392 8.79 -24.73 14.36
C ASP A 392 7.77 -25.47 13.49
N PHE A 393 6.48 -25.19 13.67
CA PHE A 393 5.40 -25.80 12.88
C PHE A 393 5.43 -25.39 11.41
N LYS A 394 5.62 -24.09 11.12
CA LYS A 394 5.83 -23.58 9.76
C LYS A 394 6.97 -24.34 9.07
N ASN A 395 8.11 -24.46 9.75
CA ASN A 395 9.31 -25.11 9.22
C ASN A 395 9.17 -26.62 9.09
N GLU A 396 8.49 -27.29 10.02
CA GLU A 396 8.30 -28.74 10.02
C GLU A 396 7.52 -29.20 8.77
N TYR A 397 6.46 -28.47 8.43
CA TYR A 397 5.57 -28.82 7.33
C TYR A 397 5.89 -28.11 6.02
N GLY A 398 6.67 -27.02 6.06
CA GLY A 398 7.05 -26.24 4.88
C GLY A 398 6.01 -25.20 4.46
N MET A 399 5.27 -24.61 5.40
CA MET A 399 4.24 -23.60 5.10
C MET A 399 4.85 -22.24 4.73
N ASP A 400 4.16 -21.44 3.91
CA ASP A 400 4.65 -20.12 3.50
C ASP A 400 4.30 -19.01 4.50
N GLY A 401 3.13 -19.09 5.13
CA GLY A 401 2.63 -18.08 6.06
C GLY A 401 1.33 -18.49 6.74
N PHE A 402 0.66 -17.54 7.37
CA PHE A 402 -0.56 -17.78 8.14
C PHE A 402 -1.61 -16.69 7.92
N LYS A 403 -2.88 -17.08 7.95
CA LYS A 403 -3.98 -16.13 8.15
C LYS A 403 -4.23 -15.97 9.63
N PHE A 404 -3.91 -14.82 10.20
CA PHE A 404 -4.11 -14.53 11.61
C PHE A 404 -5.44 -13.81 11.85
N ASP A 405 -6.34 -14.50 12.52
CA ASP A 405 -7.59 -13.90 13.00
C ASP A 405 -7.55 -13.63 14.51
N ALA A 406 -8.55 -12.87 14.94
CA ALA A 406 -8.65 -12.26 16.27
C ALA A 406 -7.45 -11.36 16.59
N GLY A 407 -7.05 -11.34 17.86
CA GLY A 407 -5.97 -10.48 18.35
C GLY A 407 -6.48 -9.16 18.94
N GLU A 408 -7.79 -8.93 18.95
CA GLU A 408 -8.41 -7.79 19.60
C GLU A 408 -8.35 -7.91 21.13
N ALA A 409 -8.04 -6.81 21.80
CA ALA A 409 -8.08 -6.70 23.24
C ALA A 409 -9.45 -7.04 23.85
N PHE A 410 -10.55 -6.85 23.12
CA PHE A 410 -11.90 -7.26 23.53
C PHE A 410 -11.98 -8.69 24.05
N TYR A 411 -11.17 -9.59 23.50
CA TYR A 411 -11.17 -11.00 23.86
C TYR A 411 -10.47 -11.31 25.17
N ILE A 412 -9.72 -10.37 25.74
CA ILE A 412 -9.03 -10.56 27.00
C ILE A 412 -10.07 -10.90 28.09
N PRO A 413 -9.94 -12.06 28.77
CA PRO A 413 -10.86 -12.45 29.82
C PRO A 413 -11.04 -11.36 30.88
N ASN A 414 -12.29 -11.03 31.19
CA ASN A 414 -12.68 -10.04 32.19
C ASN A 414 -12.11 -8.62 32.01
N LEU A 415 -11.76 -8.23 30.78
CA LEU A 415 -11.21 -6.90 30.47
C LEU A 415 -12.05 -5.74 31.08
N TYR A 416 -13.38 -5.83 30.99
CA TYR A 416 -14.28 -4.77 31.46
C TYR A 416 -14.79 -4.94 32.89
N THR A 417 -14.42 -6.04 33.56
CA THR A 417 -14.99 -6.38 34.88
C THR A 417 -13.93 -6.51 35.97
N LEU A 418 -12.72 -6.97 35.65
CA LEU A 418 -11.72 -7.35 36.66
C LEU A 418 -10.26 -7.01 36.29
N THR A 419 -9.94 -6.74 35.02
CA THR A 419 -8.55 -6.60 34.56
C THR A 419 -8.23 -5.16 34.13
N PRO A 420 -7.66 -4.33 35.01
CA PRO A 420 -7.22 -2.98 34.63
C PRO A 420 -5.95 -3.03 33.78
N PHE A 421 -5.97 -2.49 32.56
CA PHE A 421 -4.78 -2.25 31.74
C PHE A 421 -4.47 -0.75 31.68
N ASP A 422 -3.19 -0.42 31.50
CA ASP A 422 -2.77 0.96 31.19
C ASP A 422 -3.18 1.35 29.75
N ASP A 423 -2.97 0.43 28.81
CA ASP A 423 -3.48 0.53 27.43
C ASP A 423 -3.84 -0.89 26.94
N PRO A 424 -5.11 -1.29 26.90
CA PRO A 424 -5.49 -2.64 26.46
C PRO A 424 -5.00 -3.00 25.05
N ASN A 425 -4.88 -2.02 24.15
CA ASN A 425 -4.45 -2.25 22.78
C ASN A 425 -2.99 -2.69 22.68
N ILE A 426 -2.19 -2.57 23.75
CA ILE A 426 -0.83 -3.10 23.79
C ILE A 426 -0.81 -4.61 23.54
N PHE A 427 -1.88 -5.34 23.91
CA PHE A 427 -2.05 -6.73 23.54
C PHE A 427 -2.10 -6.88 22.02
N SER A 428 -2.98 -6.14 21.35
CA SER A 428 -3.16 -6.17 19.90
C SER A 428 -1.87 -5.78 19.18
N THR A 429 -1.19 -4.71 19.61
CA THR A 429 0.11 -4.30 19.04
C THR A 429 1.18 -5.37 19.25
N THR A 430 1.19 -6.07 20.39
CA THR A 430 2.14 -7.16 20.66
C THR A 430 1.84 -8.39 19.80
N TYR A 431 0.57 -8.73 19.61
CA TYR A 431 0.14 -9.77 18.67
C TYR A 431 0.59 -9.43 17.24
N LEU A 432 0.40 -8.18 16.81
CA LEU A 432 0.79 -7.72 15.48
C LEU A 432 2.31 -7.78 15.24
N LYS A 433 3.14 -7.51 16.26
CA LYS A 433 4.60 -7.71 16.18
C LYS A 433 4.98 -9.17 15.98
N MET A 434 4.26 -10.08 16.66
CA MET A 434 4.44 -11.52 16.45
C MET A 434 4.07 -11.89 15.01
N VAL A 435 2.94 -11.41 14.50
CA VAL A 435 2.52 -11.65 13.11
C VAL A 435 3.55 -11.16 12.10
N GLU A 436 4.07 -9.94 12.26
CA GLU A 436 5.09 -9.36 11.37
C GLU A 436 6.34 -10.27 11.24
N SER A 437 6.69 -11.01 12.30
CA SER A 437 7.82 -11.94 12.30
C SER A 437 7.66 -13.15 11.36
N PHE A 438 6.46 -13.43 10.87
CA PHE A 438 6.19 -14.54 9.93
C PHE A 438 6.36 -14.15 8.46
N GLY A 439 6.60 -12.86 8.20
CA GLY A 439 6.85 -12.34 6.86
C GLY A 439 5.58 -12.02 6.07
N PRO A 440 5.73 -11.67 4.78
CA PRO A 440 4.68 -11.02 3.99
C PRO A 440 3.50 -11.91 3.65
N ASP A 441 3.72 -13.23 3.63
CA ASP A 441 2.71 -14.24 3.31
C ASP A 441 1.71 -14.46 4.45
N SER A 442 1.77 -13.62 5.49
CA SER A 442 0.84 -13.66 6.61
C SER A 442 -0.07 -12.43 6.63
N GLU A 443 -1.37 -12.67 6.63
CA GLU A 443 -2.40 -11.65 6.75
C GLU A 443 -2.91 -11.52 8.19
N VAL A 444 -3.46 -10.36 8.54
CA VAL A 444 -4.05 -10.10 9.86
C VAL A 444 -5.22 -9.15 9.78
N ARG A 445 -6.25 -9.38 10.61
CA ARG A 445 -7.46 -8.55 10.66
C ARG A 445 -7.43 -7.42 11.68
N VAL A 446 -6.89 -7.65 12.88
CA VAL A 446 -6.79 -6.61 13.93
C VAL A 446 -5.76 -5.55 13.55
N GLY A 447 -5.94 -4.31 14.01
CA GLY A 447 -4.95 -3.24 13.91
C GLY A 447 -4.98 -2.36 15.15
N ALA A 448 -3.82 -1.97 15.68
CA ALA A 448 -3.74 -1.01 16.77
C ALA A 448 -2.33 -0.44 16.86
N ASP A 449 -2.20 0.87 16.68
CA ASP A 449 -0.91 1.58 16.69
C ASP A 449 0.13 0.89 15.77
N SER A 450 -0.35 0.36 14.63
CA SER A 450 0.38 -0.58 13.76
C SER A 450 0.56 -0.09 12.33
N TYR A 451 0.18 1.15 12.02
CA TYR A 451 0.35 1.76 10.70
C TYR A 451 1.81 1.77 10.18
N ASN A 452 2.80 1.56 11.04
CA ASN A 452 4.22 1.47 10.68
C ASN A 452 4.72 0.04 10.46
N PHE A 453 3.90 -0.98 10.71
CA PHE A 453 4.29 -2.36 10.56
C PHE A 453 4.18 -2.78 9.10
N GLN A 454 4.99 -3.77 8.73
CA GLN A 454 5.01 -4.41 7.42
C GLN A 454 4.06 -5.60 7.46
N LEU A 455 2.76 -5.29 7.53
CA LEU A 455 1.70 -6.28 7.60
C LEU A 455 0.83 -6.25 6.35
N LEU A 456 0.29 -7.41 6.02
CA LEU A 456 -0.85 -7.52 5.11
C LEU A 456 -2.13 -7.32 5.93
N GLN A 457 -2.63 -6.09 5.95
CA GLN A 457 -3.80 -5.71 6.76
C GLN A 457 -5.08 -6.04 6.01
N ARG A 458 -5.81 -7.03 6.49
CA ARG A 458 -7.12 -7.42 5.97
C ARG A 458 -8.22 -6.52 6.52
N LEU A 459 -9.22 -6.26 5.67
CA LEU A 459 -10.50 -5.70 6.10
C LEU A 459 -11.29 -6.69 6.98
N GLN A 460 -12.40 -6.22 7.51
CA GLN A 460 -13.37 -7.09 8.17
C GLN A 460 -14.07 -8.05 7.24
N ASP A 461 -14.67 -9.05 7.89
CA ASP A 461 -15.58 -9.98 7.25
C ASP A 461 -16.78 -9.23 6.66
N THR A 462 -16.91 -9.33 5.36
CA THR A 462 -17.97 -8.71 4.57
C THR A 462 -19.16 -9.66 4.42
N GLN A 463 -20.38 -9.14 4.34
CA GLN A 463 -21.55 -9.97 4.03
C GLN A 463 -21.72 -10.14 2.52
N SER A 464 -22.27 -11.27 2.08
CA SER A 464 -22.62 -11.52 0.68
C SER A 464 -23.85 -10.72 0.23
N ASP A 465 -23.82 -9.39 0.38
CA ASP A 465 -24.87 -8.47 -0.04
C ASP A 465 -24.31 -7.16 -0.62
N TRP A 466 -25.21 -6.29 -1.10
CA TRP A 466 -24.86 -5.00 -1.73
C TRP A 466 -24.81 -3.84 -0.72
N SER A 467 -25.10 -4.06 0.55
CA SER A 467 -25.41 -2.99 1.50
C SER A 467 -24.15 -2.36 2.09
N LEU A 468 -24.24 -1.08 2.42
CA LEU A 468 -23.22 -0.41 3.23
C LEU A 468 -23.38 -0.77 4.72
N SER A 469 -24.63 -0.88 5.20
CA SER A 469 -24.96 -1.07 6.61
C SER A 469 -24.53 -2.43 7.19
N ASN A 470 -24.51 -3.48 6.37
CA ASN A 470 -24.14 -4.83 6.80
C ASN A 470 -22.75 -5.23 6.33
N PHE A 471 -21.89 -4.27 5.98
CA PHE A 471 -20.56 -4.55 5.44
C PHE A 471 -20.60 -5.41 4.15
N GLY A 472 -21.53 -5.16 3.24
CA GLY A 472 -21.54 -5.78 1.90
C GLY A 472 -20.57 -5.11 0.93
N LEU A 473 -20.78 -5.33 -0.37
CA LEU A 473 -19.93 -4.81 -1.46
C LEU A 473 -19.66 -3.29 -1.34
N LYS A 474 -20.69 -2.49 -1.01
CA LYS A 474 -20.57 -1.03 -0.85
C LYS A 474 -19.61 -0.61 0.26
N SER A 475 -19.29 -1.49 1.20
CA SER A 475 -18.39 -1.18 2.32
C SER A 475 -16.91 -1.34 1.98
N VAL A 476 -16.57 -2.10 0.93
CA VAL A 476 -15.17 -2.45 0.61
C VAL A 476 -14.34 -1.20 0.32
N ILE A 477 -14.83 -0.31 -0.55
CA ILE A 477 -14.15 0.94 -0.90
C ILE A 477 -13.98 1.85 0.33
N PRO A 478 -15.05 2.25 1.06
CA PRO A 478 -14.87 3.16 2.18
C PRO A 478 -13.99 2.59 3.30
N SER A 479 -14.05 1.29 3.58
CA SER A 479 -13.16 0.65 4.56
C SER A 479 -11.70 0.61 4.09
N THR A 480 -11.45 0.35 2.80
CA THR A 480 -10.11 0.42 2.20
C THR A 480 -9.54 1.84 2.27
N LEU A 481 -10.35 2.85 1.93
CA LEU A 481 -9.95 4.27 2.00
C LEU A 481 -9.59 4.67 3.44
N GLN A 482 -10.37 4.23 4.44
CA GLN A 482 -10.05 4.47 5.85
C GLN A 482 -8.69 3.88 6.24
N LEU A 483 -8.42 2.60 5.94
CA LEU A 483 -7.11 1.99 6.23
C LEU A 483 -5.95 2.74 5.54
N SER A 484 -6.15 3.11 4.28
CA SER A 484 -5.14 3.84 3.52
C SER A 484 -4.80 5.19 4.16
N ILE A 485 -5.82 5.98 4.50
CA ILE A 485 -5.67 7.28 5.16
C ILE A 485 -5.05 7.14 6.55
N LEU A 486 -5.33 6.04 7.26
CA LEU A 486 -4.71 5.72 8.54
C LEU A 486 -3.21 5.35 8.42
N GLY A 487 -2.73 5.06 7.21
CA GLY A 487 -1.31 4.87 6.88
C GLY A 487 -0.91 3.42 6.60
N TYR A 488 -1.88 2.50 6.51
CA TYR A 488 -1.65 1.10 6.14
C TYR A 488 -1.30 0.99 4.66
N ARG A 489 -0.17 0.34 4.36
CA ARG A 489 0.43 0.33 3.01
C ARG A 489 0.07 -0.88 2.16
N THR A 490 -0.22 -2.01 2.79
CA THR A 490 -0.63 -3.24 2.11
C THR A 490 -1.98 -3.65 2.68
N ILE A 491 -3.03 -3.37 1.93
CA ILE A 491 -4.42 -3.61 2.34
C ILE A 491 -4.96 -4.79 1.54
N LEU A 492 -5.50 -5.79 2.22
CA LEU A 492 -6.29 -6.84 1.61
C LEU A 492 -7.77 -6.44 1.66
N PRO A 493 -8.38 -6.10 0.53
CA PRO A 493 -9.82 -5.93 0.44
C PRO A 493 -10.48 -7.31 0.63
N ASP A 494 -11.26 -7.46 1.69
CA ASP A 494 -11.83 -8.75 2.11
C ASP A 494 -12.50 -9.55 0.97
N MET A 495 -12.68 -10.84 1.21
CA MET A 495 -12.91 -11.87 0.22
C MET A 495 -14.02 -11.59 -0.83
N ILE A 496 -13.71 -11.88 -2.09
CA ILE A 496 -14.59 -11.79 -3.25
C ILE A 496 -15.77 -12.75 -3.09
N GLY A 497 -16.97 -12.15 -3.06
CA GLY A 497 -18.24 -12.83 -2.83
C GLY A 497 -18.74 -12.77 -1.38
N GLY A 498 -17.95 -12.19 -0.47
CA GLY A 498 -18.29 -12.05 0.95
C GLY A 498 -18.02 -13.30 1.80
N ASN A 499 -18.22 -13.18 3.11
CA ASN A 499 -17.59 -13.98 4.14
C ASN A 499 -18.54 -14.77 5.08
N VAL A 500 -19.83 -14.83 4.71
CA VAL A 500 -20.92 -15.69 5.22
C VAL A 500 -21.29 -15.62 6.71
N TYR A 501 -22.42 -14.93 6.93
CA TYR A 501 -23.52 -15.36 7.82
C TYR A 501 -24.91 -15.29 7.12
N GLY A 502 -24.94 -15.02 5.81
CA GLY A 502 -26.14 -14.88 4.97
C GLY A 502 -26.17 -15.86 3.77
N PRO A 503 -27.13 -15.70 2.83
CA PRO A 503 -27.18 -16.52 1.61
C PRO A 503 -25.95 -16.27 0.72
N PRO A 504 -25.56 -17.24 -0.14
CA PRO A 504 -24.47 -17.04 -1.09
C PRO A 504 -24.77 -15.88 -2.06
N PRO A 505 -23.74 -15.21 -2.60
CA PRO A 505 -23.94 -14.13 -3.55
C PRO A 505 -24.60 -14.67 -4.83
N ASP A 506 -25.44 -13.85 -5.45
CA ASP A 506 -25.88 -14.13 -6.81
C ASP A 506 -24.75 -13.84 -7.82
N LYS A 507 -24.93 -14.32 -9.05
CA LYS A 507 -23.93 -14.17 -10.12
C LYS A 507 -23.52 -12.70 -10.34
N GLU A 508 -24.50 -11.78 -10.33
CA GLU A 508 -24.23 -10.36 -10.54
C GLU A 508 -23.36 -9.79 -9.42
N LEU A 509 -23.73 -10.06 -8.16
CA LEU A 509 -22.95 -9.60 -7.00
C LEU A 509 -21.53 -10.15 -7.03
N PHE A 510 -21.34 -11.44 -7.32
CA PHE A 510 -20.02 -12.05 -7.43
C PHE A 510 -19.17 -11.38 -8.51
N ILE A 511 -19.72 -11.19 -9.72
CA ILE A 511 -18.99 -10.52 -10.82
C ILE A 511 -18.64 -9.08 -10.47
N ARG A 512 -19.56 -8.28 -9.90
CA ARG A 512 -19.24 -6.90 -9.49
C ARG A 512 -18.19 -6.85 -8.38
N TRP A 513 -18.14 -7.86 -7.53
CA TRP A 513 -17.10 -7.98 -6.51
C TRP A 513 -15.72 -8.29 -7.10
N VAL A 514 -15.67 -9.16 -8.11
CA VAL A 514 -14.46 -9.41 -8.91
C VAL A 514 -13.98 -8.12 -9.60
N GLU A 515 -14.90 -7.41 -10.27
CA GLU A 515 -14.60 -6.13 -10.93
C GLU A 515 -14.02 -5.11 -9.94
N LEU A 516 -14.65 -4.94 -8.77
CA LEU A 516 -14.20 -4.00 -7.74
C LEU A 516 -12.76 -4.30 -7.28
N ASN A 517 -12.40 -5.57 -7.11
CA ASN A 517 -11.11 -5.97 -6.57
C ASN A 517 -9.97 -5.95 -7.60
N ALA A 518 -10.26 -5.86 -8.91
CA ALA A 518 -9.25 -5.95 -9.95
C ALA A 518 -8.13 -4.89 -9.85
N PHE A 519 -8.45 -3.71 -9.32
CA PHE A 519 -7.48 -2.61 -9.10
C PHE A 519 -7.15 -2.36 -7.63
N LEU A 520 -7.76 -3.10 -6.70
CA LEU A 520 -7.32 -3.09 -5.31
C LEU A 520 -6.10 -3.99 -5.15
N PRO A 521 -5.33 -3.87 -4.04
CA PRO A 521 -3.99 -4.44 -3.99
C PRO A 521 -3.92 -5.97 -4.14
N ILE A 522 -4.96 -6.69 -3.73
CA ILE A 522 -5.00 -8.15 -3.68
C ILE A 522 -6.40 -8.64 -4.04
N MET A 523 -6.49 -9.75 -4.77
CA MET A 523 -7.74 -10.47 -5.03
C MET A 523 -7.79 -11.76 -4.19
N GLN A 524 -8.58 -11.78 -3.12
CA GLN A 524 -8.83 -13.00 -2.32
C GLN A 524 -10.23 -13.53 -2.63
N PHE A 525 -10.39 -14.84 -2.85
CA PHE A 525 -11.66 -15.47 -3.20
C PHE A 525 -12.17 -16.36 -2.07
N SER A 526 -13.43 -16.17 -1.68
CA SER A 526 -14.17 -17.06 -0.77
C SER A 526 -15.19 -17.95 -1.52
N TYR A 527 -15.75 -17.42 -2.60
CA TYR A 527 -16.58 -18.16 -3.55
C TYR A 527 -15.82 -18.41 -4.85
N HIS A 528 -16.19 -19.47 -5.55
CA HIS A 528 -15.46 -19.91 -6.73
C HIS A 528 -16.27 -19.66 -8.01
N PRO A 529 -15.66 -19.15 -9.09
CA PRO A 529 -16.41 -18.77 -10.29
C PRO A 529 -17.10 -19.96 -10.97
N TRP A 530 -16.54 -21.17 -10.87
CA TRP A 530 -17.11 -22.39 -11.48
C TRP A 530 -18.36 -22.93 -10.80
N THR A 531 -18.79 -22.35 -9.68
CA THR A 531 -20.08 -22.70 -9.07
C THR A 531 -21.26 -21.99 -9.74
N PHE A 532 -21.00 -21.03 -10.63
CA PHE A 532 -22.03 -20.24 -11.33
C PHE A 532 -22.22 -20.76 -12.76
N ASP A 533 -21.38 -20.31 -13.71
CA ASP A 533 -21.41 -20.69 -15.12
C ASP A 533 -20.12 -20.29 -15.85
N GLU A 534 -20.00 -20.70 -17.11
CA GLU A 534 -18.84 -20.45 -17.97
C GLU A 534 -18.59 -18.96 -18.23
N GLU A 535 -19.66 -18.16 -18.36
CA GLU A 535 -19.54 -16.70 -18.48
C GLU A 535 -18.84 -16.12 -17.24
N THR A 536 -19.27 -16.52 -16.04
CA THR A 536 -18.67 -16.06 -14.78
C THR A 536 -17.19 -16.44 -14.69
N ILE A 537 -16.82 -17.66 -15.08
CA ILE A 537 -15.42 -18.11 -15.16
C ILE A 537 -14.60 -17.23 -16.11
N ASN A 538 -15.13 -16.93 -17.30
CA ASN A 538 -14.43 -16.13 -18.30
C ASN A 538 -14.22 -14.69 -17.84
N ILE A 539 -15.23 -14.09 -17.21
CA ILE A 539 -15.14 -12.75 -16.62
C ILE A 539 -14.09 -12.74 -15.50
N THR A 540 -14.15 -13.71 -14.57
CA THR A 540 -13.18 -13.81 -13.48
C THR A 540 -11.75 -13.99 -13.99
N ARG A 541 -11.53 -14.86 -14.97
CA ARG A 541 -10.20 -15.05 -15.59
C ARG A 541 -9.67 -13.73 -16.15
N ARG A 542 -10.51 -13.00 -16.87
CA ARG A 542 -10.13 -11.72 -17.48
C ARG A 542 -9.72 -10.68 -16.44
N TYR A 543 -10.44 -10.59 -15.31
CA TYR A 543 -10.10 -9.63 -14.26
C TYR A 543 -8.92 -10.06 -13.38
N ILE A 544 -8.71 -11.36 -13.15
CA ILE A 544 -7.46 -11.85 -12.54
C ILE A 544 -6.26 -11.50 -13.43
N GLU A 545 -6.38 -11.66 -14.75
CA GLU A 545 -5.31 -11.30 -15.67
C GLU A 545 -5.13 -9.78 -15.77
N LEU A 546 -6.22 -9.00 -15.71
CA LEU A 546 -6.15 -7.54 -15.63
C LEU A 546 -5.38 -7.09 -14.38
N HIS A 547 -5.69 -7.66 -13.22
CA HIS A 547 -4.98 -7.41 -11.97
C HIS A 547 -3.50 -7.77 -12.09
N PHE A 548 -3.19 -8.94 -12.64
CA PHE A 548 -1.82 -9.38 -12.89
C PHE A 548 -1.05 -8.40 -13.79
N GLN A 549 -1.66 -7.89 -14.87
CA GLN A 549 -1.05 -6.90 -15.76
C GLN A 549 -0.75 -5.57 -15.05
N TYR A 550 -1.59 -5.14 -14.10
CA TYR A 550 -1.38 -3.90 -13.35
C TYR A 550 -0.56 -4.06 -12.08
N SER A 551 -0.28 -5.29 -11.64
CA SER A 551 0.51 -5.57 -10.45
C SER A 551 1.89 -4.89 -10.45
N ASP A 552 2.56 -4.81 -11.60
CA ASP A 552 3.84 -4.08 -11.74
C ASP A 552 3.68 -2.61 -11.37
N ARG A 553 2.55 -2.01 -11.74
CA ARG A 553 2.27 -0.62 -11.39
C ARG A 553 1.90 -0.48 -9.92
N LEU A 554 1.15 -1.43 -9.35
CA LEU A 554 0.88 -1.47 -7.91
C LEU A 554 2.18 -1.55 -7.10
N ILE A 555 3.11 -2.41 -7.51
CA ILE A 555 4.43 -2.57 -6.92
C ILE A 555 5.24 -1.27 -7.05
N ALA A 556 5.23 -0.62 -8.22
CA ALA A 556 5.94 0.63 -8.44
C ALA A 556 5.41 1.77 -7.56
N ILE A 557 4.08 1.93 -7.47
CA ILE A 557 3.45 2.94 -6.60
C ILE A 557 3.76 2.65 -5.14
N ARG A 558 3.66 1.39 -4.72
CA ARG A 558 3.98 0.96 -3.35
C ARG A 558 5.44 1.23 -2.97
N ASN A 559 6.36 1.07 -3.90
CA ASN A 559 7.79 1.29 -3.69
C ASN A 559 8.21 2.75 -3.95
N ASP A 560 7.27 3.65 -4.21
CA ASP A 560 7.55 5.05 -4.46
C ASP A 560 8.18 5.71 -3.21
N PRO A 561 9.36 6.35 -3.34
CA PRO A 561 10.05 6.99 -2.21
C PRO A 561 9.28 8.16 -1.60
N ARG A 562 8.28 8.71 -2.32
CA ARG A 562 7.35 9.71 -1.78
C ARG A 562 6.45 9.13 -0.69
N GLY A 563 6.31 7.80 -0.61
CA GLY A 563 5.51 7.13 0.42
C GLY A 563 4.00 7.34 0.27
N ILE A 564 3.53 7.63 -0.95
CA ILE A 564 2.12 7.81 -1.28
C ILE A 564 1.37 6.48 -1.03
N PRO A 565 0.16 6.50 -0.44
CA PRO A 565 -0.63 5.28 -0.29
C PRO A 565 -0.97 4.66 -1.64
N LEU A 566 -1.06 3.33 -1.67
CA LEU A 566 -1.35 2.60 -2.90
C LEU A 566 -2.77 2.88 -3.43
N VAL A 567 -3.75 2.97 -2.53
CA VAL A 567 -5.14 3.29 -2.85
C VAL A 567 -5.48 4.63 -2.20
N ASN A 568 -5.91 5.62 -2.96
CA ASN A 568 -6.19 6.96 -2.46
C ASN A 568 -7.66 7.35 -2.66
N PRO A 569 -8.22 8.18 -1.77
CA PRO A 569 -9.52 8.79 -2.01
C PRO A 569 -9.44 9.84 -3.12
N VAL A 570 -10.54 10.15 -3.78
CA VAL A 570 -10.55 11.08 -4.92
C VAL A 570 -10.05 12.49 -4.55
N TRP A 571 -10.36 12.95 -3.33
CA TRP A 571 -9.83 14.23 -2.81
C TRP A 571 -8.30 14.27 -2.72
N TRP A 572 -7.58 13.15 -2.85
CA TRP A 572 -6.12 13.15 -2.91
C TRP A 572 -5.56 14.01 -4.04
N LEU A 573 -6.32 14.15 -5.13
CA LEU A 573 -5.99 15.04 -6.24
C LEU A 573 -6.58 16.44 -6.07
N ASP A 574 -7.79 16.55 -5.53
CA ASP A 574 -8.49 17.80 -5.27
C ASP A 574 -8.90 17.93 -3.79
N PRO A 575 -7.96 18.22 -2.88
CA PRO A 575 -8.23 18.15 -1.45
C PRO A 575 -9.16 19.26 -0.94
N GLU A 576 -9.39 20.30 -1.75
CA GLU A 576 -10.29 21.42 -1.45
C GLU A 576 -11.65 21.31 -2.14
N ASP A 577 -11.85 20.35 -3.06
CA ASP A 577 -13.13 20.14 -3.74
C ASP A 577 -14.11 19.39 -2.82
N SER A 578 -15.25 20.02 -2.52
CA SER A 578 -16.24 19.48 -1.59
C SER A 578 -16.96 18.23 -2.12
N GLN A 579 -17.07 18.06 -3.43
CA GLN A 579 -17.60 16.83 -4.02
C GLN A 579 -16.59 15.70 -3.86
N ALA A 580 -15.33 15.93 -4.24
CA ALA A 580 -14.25 14.95 -4.13
C ALA A 580 -14.06 14.44 -2.69
N GLN A 581 -14.24 15.31 -1.70
CA GLN A 581 -14.16 14.98 -0.28
C GLN A 581 -15.24 13.97 0.19
N THR A 582 -16.33 13.81 -0.55
CA THR A 582 -17.46 12.95 -0.16
C THR A 582 -17.60 11.67 -0.98
N ILE A 583 -16.77 11.49 -2.01
CA ILE A 583 -16.81 10.29 -2.87
C ILE A 583 -16.38 9.06 -2.07
N LEU A 584 -17.25 8.05 -2.02
CA LEU A 584 -17.06 6.81 -1.26
C LEU A 584 -17.11 5.54 -2.12
N ASP A 585 -17.50 5.68 -3.39
CA ASP A 585 -17.72 4.60 -4.35
C ASP A 585 -16.81 4.69 -5.58
N GLU A 586 -15.75 5.51 -5.49
CA GLU A 586 -14.65 5.63 -6.44
C GLU A 586 -13.35 5.72 -5.64
N PHE A 587 -12.25 5.26 -6.23
CA PHE A 587 -10.94 5.34 -5.62
C PHE A 587 -9.86 5.56 -6.67
N LEU A 588 -8.72 6.05 -6.23
CA LEU A 588 -7.51 6.19 -7.01
C LEU A 588 -6.55 5.06 -6.68
N VAL A 589 -5.81 4.58 -7.68
CA VAL A 589 -4.58 3.81 -7.48
C VAL A 589 -3.40 4.74 -7.74
N GLY A 590 -2.60 5.00 -6.69
CA GLY A 590 -1.64 6.09 -6.68
C GLY A 590 -2.31 7.43 -6.96
N ASP A 591 -1.73 8.22 -7.88
CA ASP A 591 -2.30 9.46 -8.42
C ASP A 591 -2.68 9.33 -9.91
N GLU A 592 -2.84 8.10 -10.40
CA GLU A 592 -2.73 7.77 -11.83
C GLU A 592 -3.94 7.05 -12.42
N ILE A 593 -4.64 6.23 -11.63
CA ILE A 593 -5.76 5.44 -12.12
C ILE A 593 -6.98 5.78 -11.26
N LEU A 594 -8.06 6.24 -11.87
CA LEU A 594 -9.37 6.39 -11.23
C LEU A 594 -10.21 5.16 -11.55
N VAL A 595 -10.80 4.54 -10.52
CA VAL A 595 -11.62 3.34 -10.62
C VAL A 595 -12.99 3.61 -10.01
N ALA A 596 -14.05 3.30 -10.76
CA ALA A 596 -15.43 3.56 -10.38
C ALA A 596 -16.30 2.30 -10.61
N PRO A 597 -16.23 1.28 -9.74
CA PRO A 597 -16.91 -0.01 -9.92
C PRO A 597 -18.43 0.06 -9.69
N VAL A 598 -19.24 -0.69 -10.41
CA VAL A 598 -20.69 -0.70 -10.16
C VAL A 598 -20.99 -1.41 -8.83
N VAL A 599 -21.57 -0.67 -7.88
CA VAL A 599 -21.92 -1.17 -6.53
C VAL A 599 -23.43 -1.18 -6.27
N GLU A 600 -24.24 -1.05 -7.33
CA GLU A 600 -25.71 -1.10 -7.26
C GLU A 600 -26.25 -2.27 -8.08
N LYS A 601 -27.17 -3.03 -7.48
CA LYS A 601 -27.79 -4.19 -8.12
C LYS A 601 -28.63 -3.77 -9.34
N GLY A 602 -28.45 -4.48 -10.45
CA GLY A 602 -29.13 -4.26 -11.73
C GLY A 602 -28.63 -3.05 -12.52
N ALA A 603 -27.63 -2.32 -12.02
CA ALA A 603 -27.11 -1.15 -12.69
C ALA A 603 -26.21 -1.54 -13.88
N THR A 604 -26.51 -0.95 -15.04
CA THR A 604 -25.71 -1.08 -16.27
C THR A 604 -25.04 0.24 -16.66
N SER A 605 -25.12 1.24 -15.79
CA SER A 605 -24.49 2.55 -15.90
C SER A 605 -24.36 3.17 -14.52
N ARG A 606 -23.45 4.14 -14.37
CA ARG A 606 -23.33 4.93 -13.13
C ARG A 606 -22.86 6.36 -13.40
N SER A 607 -23.03 7.23 -12.41
CA SER A 607 -22.39 8.54 -12.41
C SER A 607 -20.95 8.41 -11.92
N ILE A 608 -20.04 9.19 -12.52
CA ILE A 608 -18.61 9.18 -12.20
C ILE A 608 -18.10 10.61 -12.08
N TYR A 609 -17.49 10.95 -10.96
CA TYR A 609 -16.79 12.21 -10.77
C TYR A 609 -15.34 12.11 -11.22
N PHE A 610 -14.90 13.03 -12.07
CA PHE A 610 -13.52 13.15 -12.51
C PHE A 610 -12.86 14.31 -11.79
N PRO A 611 -11.81 14.10 -10.99
CA PRO A 611 -11.03 15.18 -10.39
C PRO A 611 -10.17 15.89 -11.45
N SER A 612 -9.53 17.00 -11.07
CA SER A 612 -8.70 17.85 -11.90
C SER A 612 -7.61 17.07 -12.64
N GLY A 613 -7.59 17.25 -13.96
CA GLY A 613 -6.66 16.60 -14.86
C GLY A 613 -7.35 16.10 -16.12
N THR A 614 -6.57 15.57 -17.03
CA THR A 614 -7.09 14.90 -18.22
C THR A 614 -7.05 13.40 -17.97
N TRP A 615 -8.12 12.69 -18.30
CA TRP A 615 -8.31 11.28 -18.02
C TRP A 615 -8.61 10.55 -19.32
N LYS A 616 -8.00 9.38 -19.52
CA LYS A 616 -8.27 8.50 -20.64
C LYS A 616 -8.99 7.26 -20.17
N ASP A 617 -10.16 7.02 -20.74
CA ASP A 617 -10.98 5.85 -20.48
C ASP A 617 -10.25 4.55 -20.86
N GLY A 618 -10.16 3.62 -19.91
CA GLY A 618 -9.50 2.33 -20.08
C GLY A 618 -10.26 1.35 -20.97
N ASN A 619 -11.58 1.53 -21.14
CA ASN A 619 -12.44 0.65 -21.92
C ASN A 619 -12.57 1.10 -23.38
N ASN A 620 -12.79 2.40 -23.62
CA ASN A 620 -13.05 2.93 -24.97
C ASN A 620 -11.99 3.93 -25.47
N GLY A 621 -11.05 4.35 -24.62
CA GLY A 621 -9.97 5.26 -24.99
C GLY A 621 -10.35 6.74 -25.12
N ASN A 622 -11.60 7.10 -24.85
CA ASN A 622 -12.06 8.50 -24.86
C ASN A 622 -11.30 9.34 -23.83
N VAL A 623 -11.13 10.62 -24.15
CA VAL A 623 -10.47 11.59 -23.27
C VAL A 623 -11.51 12.46 -22.57
N ILE A 624 -11.37 12.62 -21.27
CA ILE A 624 -12.27 13.33 -20.36
C ILE A 624 -11.44 14.36 -19.60
N VAL A 625 -11.89 15.61 -19.52
CA VAL A 625 -11.15 16.69 -18.82
C VAL A 625 -11.88 17.06 -17.54
N GLY A 626 -11.33 16.74 -16.39
CA GLY A 626 -11.86 17.15 -15.09
C GLY A 626 -11.49 18.60 -14.71
N PRO A 627 -12.10 19.17 -13.67
CA PRO A 627 -13.10 18.54 -12.81
C PRO A 627 -14.50 18.54 -13.43
N GLN A 628 -15.16 17.39 -13.52
CA GLN A 628 -16.55 17.28 -13.97
C GLN A 628 -17.19 15.94 -13.54
N THR A 629 -18.52 15.87 -13.53
CA THR A 629 -19.25 14.60 -13.36
C THR A 629 -19.86 14.15 -14.68
N ILE A 630 -19.53 12.94 -15.13
CA ILE A 630 -20.26 12.29 -16.23
C ILE A 630 -21.44 11.54 -15.64
N GLN A 631 -22.63 11.86 -16.12
CA GLN A 631 -23.85 11.13 -15.79
C GLN A 631 -23.99 9.93 -16.72
N GLN A 632 -24.49 8.80 -16.21
CA GLN A 632 -24.86 7.63 -17.03
C GLN A 632 -23.71 7.05 -17.87
N TYR A 633 -22.49 6.98 -17.31
CA TYR A 633 -21.40 6.23 -17.93
C TYR A 633 -21.81 4.76 -18.07
N SER A 634 -21.71 4.20 -19.28
CA SER A 634 -22.14 2.82 -19.57
C SER A 634 -21.20 1.82 -18.89
N ALA A 635 -21.77 0.96 -18.06
CA ALA A 635 -21.06 -0.06 -17.29
C ALA A 635 -21.93 -1.33 -17.21
N PRO A 636 -22.19 -2.02 -18.34
CA PRO A 636 -22.90 -3.30 -18.31
C PRO A 636 -22.16 -4.32 -17.42
N LEU A 637 -22.80 -5.46 -17.15
CA LEU A 637 -22.11 -6.59 -16.52
C LEU A 637 -20.90 -6.95 -17.39
N ASP A 638 -19.75 -7.24 -16.77
CA ASP A 638 -18.47 -7.43 -17.47
C ASP A 638 -17.81 -6.14 -17.97
N THR A 639 -18.16 -4.97 -17.40
CA THR A 639 -17.45 -3.71 -17.68
C THR A 639 -17.24 -2.93 -16.40
N LEU A 640 -15.98 -2.81 -16.01
CA LEU A 640 -15.50 -1.97 -14.92
C LEU A 640 -15.12 -0.59 -15.49
N PRO A 641 -15.71 0.52 -15.03
CA PRO A 641 -15.20 1.86 -15.34
C PRO A 641 -13.84 2.12 -14.65
N TYR A 642 -12.78 2.31 -15.43
CA TYR A 642 -11.47 2.74 -14.96
C TYR A 642 -10.81 3.68 -15.97
N PHE A 643 -9.99 4.61 -15.48
CA PHE A 643 -9.48 5.73 -16.26
C PHE A 643 -8.05 6.06 -15.86
N PHE A 644 -7.20 6.36 -16.85
CA PHE A 644 -5.82 6.73 -16.65
C PHE A 644 -5.64 8.23 -16.73
N ARG A 645 -5.04 8.82 -15.71
CA ARG A 645 -4.69 10.23 -15.71
C ARG A 645 -3.59 10.47 -16.74
N GLN A 646 -3.71 11.56 -17.48
CA GLN A 646 -2.70 12.07 -18.40
C GLN A 646 -1.89 13.16 -17.68
N ILE A 647 -0.60 12.89 -17.42
CA ILE A 647 0.27 13.80 -16.69
C ILE A 647 0.86 14.82 -17.68
N VAL A 648 0.26 15.99 -17.83
CA VAL A 648 0.84 17.06 -18.65
C VAL A 648 1.90 17.79 -17.84
N ASN A 649 3.19 17.58 -18.14
CA ASN A 649 4.21 18.54 -17.70
C ASN A 649 4.03 19.82 -18.53
N GLU A 650 4.01 21.00 -17.90
CA GLU A 650 3.91 22.29 -18.59
C GLU A 650 4.94 22.37 -19.73
N GLY A 651 4.47 22.16 -20.97
CA GLY A 651 5.27 22.11 -22.18
C GLY A 651 5.02 20.90 -23.09
N ILE A 652 4.56 19.75 -22.58
CA ILE A 652 4.21 18.57 -23.38
C ILE A 652 3.04 17.85 -22.72
N VAL A 653 1.91 17.79 -23.44
CA VAL A 653 0.75 16.97 -23.06
C VAL A 653 1.15 15.50 -23.13
N PHE A 654 1.59 14.90 -22.01
CA PHE A 654 1.79 13.46 -21.92
C PHE A 654 0.47 12.79 -21.55
N ALA A 655 0.00 11.93 -22.45
CA ALA A 655 -0.97 10.92 -22.12
C ALA A 655 -0.31 9.84 -21.25
N ALA A 656 -0.32 10.01 -19.94
CA ALA A 656 -0.10 8.85 -19.06
C ALA A 656 -1.21 7.82 -19.36
N CYS A 657 -0.75 6.65 -19.77
CA CYS A 657 -1.50 5.50 -20.27
C CYS A 657 -2.36 5.75 -21.53
N ALA A 658 -1.71 5.93 -22.70
CA ALA A 658 -2.37 5.73 -23.97
C ALA A 658 -1.79 4.52 -24.74
N ARG A 659 -2.57 3.42 -24.72
CA ARG A 659 -2.47 2.19 -25.52
C ARG A 659 -1.64 1.04 -24.91
N ILE A 660 -2.20 0.37 -23.89
CA ILE A 660 -2.09 -1.10 -23.89
C ILE A 660 -3.19 -1.58 -24.83
N SER A 661 -2.87 -1.58 -26.13
CA SER A 661 -3.58 -2.45 -27.06
C SER A 661 -3.23 -3.88 -26.66
N LEU A 662 -4.20 -4.79 -26.67
CA LEU A 662 -4.04 -6.24 -26.43
C LEU A 662 -3.08 -6.95 -27.43
N SER A 663 -2.13 -6.25 -28.04
CA SER A 663 -1.05 -6.79 -28.84
C SER A 663 0.22 -5.95 -28.64
N MET A 664 1.32 -6.63 -28.32
CA MET A 664 2.72 -6.17 -28.22
C MET A 664 3.26 -5.96 -26.81
N VAL A 665 3.65 -7.07 -26.17
CA VAL A 665 4.91 -7.08 -25.42
C VAL A 665 6.02 -6.55 -26.35
N LEU A 666 6.88 -5.65 -25.88
CA LEU A 666 8.02 -5.13 -26.65
C LEU A 666 8.90 -6.29 -27.08
N LYS A 667 8.93 -6.55 -28.39
CA LYS A 667 9.82 -7.52 -28.98
C LYS A 667 11.19 -6.90 -29.16
N PHE A 668 12.24 -7.63 -28.79
CA PHE A 668 13.62 -7.19 -29.00
C PHE A 668 14.43 -8.24 -29.77
N ASN A 669 15.47 -7.76 -30.44
CA ASN A 669 16.40 -8.55 -31.24
C ASN A 669 17.73 -8.70 -30.50
N VAL A 670 18.42 -9.82 -30.69
CA VAL A 670 19.79 -10.05 -30.23
C VAL A 670 20.71 -10.06 -31.44
N ILE A 671 21.88 -9.41 -31.35
CA ILE A 671 22.90 -9.47 -32.39
C ILE A 671 24.27 -9.83 -31.79
N ALA A 672 24.97 -10.78 -32.40
CA ALA A 672 26.28 -11.24 -31.94
C ALA A 672 27.13 -11.83 -33.08
N ALA A 673 28.45 -11.64 -33.01
CA ALA A 673 29.42 -12.36 -33.84
C ALA A 673 30.12 -13.44 -33.01
N VAL A 674 30.07 -14.68 -33.47
CA VAL A 674 30.44 -15.88 -32.72
C VAL A 674 31.44 -16.71 -33.53
N CYS A 675 32.61 -17.03 -32.96
CA CYS A 675 33.57 -17.91 -33.61
C CYS A 675 33.28 -19.39 -33.40
N GLU A 676 34.00 -20.26 -34.11
CA GLU A 676 33.97 -21.69 -33.85
C GLU A 676 34.26 -21.98 -32.37
N GLY A 677 33.39 -22.76 -31.73
CA GLY A 677 33.42 -23.01 -30.28
C GLY A 677 32.62 -22.02 -29.43
N GLY A 678 31.85 -21.10 -30.03
CA GLY A 678 30.92 -20.23 -29.31
C GLY A 678 31.55 -18.95 -28.73
N GLY A 679 32.81 -18.66 -29.05
CA GLY A 679 33.53 -17.52 -28.47
C GLY A 679 33.09 -16.18 -29.08
N ILE A 680 32.94 -15.17 -28.22
CA ILE A 680 32.52 -13.80 -28.61
C ILE A 680 33.50 -12.72 -28.18
N GLY A 681 34.56 -13.07 -27.44
CA GLY A 681 35.54 -12.10 -26.99
C GLY A 681 36.68 -12.71 -26.19
N VAL A 682 37.76 -11.94 -26.11
CA VAL A 682 38.94 -12.20 -25.28
C VAL A 682 39.43 -10.88 -24.68
N ASN A 683 39.61 -10.83 -23.36
CA ASN A 683 40.06 -9.65 -22.62
C ASN A 683 39.27 -8.37 -22.95
N GLY A 684 37.95 -8.49 -23.17
CA GLY A 684 37.09 -7.38 -23.54
C GLY A 684 37.26 -6.86 -24.97
N THR A 685 37.86 -7.63 -25.88
CA THR A 685 38.00 -7.28 -27.30
C THR A 685 37.57 -8.43 -28.21
N LEU A 686 37.23 -8.12 -29.46
CA LEU A 686 37.00 -9.14 -30.49
C LEU A 686 38.36 -9.70 -30.97
N PRO A 687 38.52 -11.03 -31.07
CA PRO A 687 39.80 -11.63 -31.49
C PRO A 687 40.05 -11.55 -33.00
N TRP A 688 39.07 -11.06 -33.77
CA TRP A 688 39.15 -10.80 -35.21
C TRP A 688 38.95 -9.32 -35.55
N LYS A 689 39.32 -8.96 -36.78
CA LYS A 689 39.08 -7.64 -37.37
C LYS A 689 38.39 -7.83 -38.72
N LEU A 690 37.06 -7.74 -38.69
CA LEU A 690 36.19 -7.89 -39.86
C LEU A 690 35.42 -6.57 -40.01
N LYS A 691 35.90 -5.68 -40.87
CA LYS A 691 35.32 -4.34 -41.07
C LYS A 691 33.94 -4.43 -41.71
N ASN A 692 33.73 -5.38 -42.62
CA ASN A 692 32.46 -5.56 -43.30
C ASN A 692 31.40 -6.12 -42.33
N GLU A 693 31.80 -6.99 -41.39
CA GLU A 693 30.94 -7.46 -40.30
C GLU A 693 30.56 -6.34 -39.33
N MET A 694 31.54 -5.52 -38.93
CA MET A 694 31.26 -4.35 -38.08
C MET A 694 30.35 -3.32 -38.77
N ALA A 695 30.48 -3.17 -40.10
CA ALA A 695 29.58 -2.36 -40.90
C ALA A 695 28.16 -2.95 -40.92
N TYR A 696 28.02 -4.28 -41.03
CA TYR A 696 26.75 -4.98 -40.89
C TYR A 696 26.11 -4.75 -39.51
N PHE A 697 26.85 -4.96 -38.42
CA PHE A 697 26.38 -4.68 -37.05
C PHE A 697 25.89 -3.23 -36.90
N THR A 698 26.68 -2.28 -37.43
CA THR A 698 26.33 -0.86 -37.38
C THR A 698 25.06 -0.60 -38.16
N ASN A 699 24.92 -1.15 -39.36
CA ASN A 699 23.74 -0.99 -40.19
C ASN A 699 22.49 -1.56 -39.50
N MET A 700 22.54 -2.81 -39.02
CA MET A 700 21.41 -3.46 -38.35
C MET A 700 20.94 -2.69 -37.10
N THR A 701 21.87 -2.18 -36.30
CA THR A 701 21.54 -1.52 -35.03
C THR A 701 21.23 -0.02 -35.15
N SER A 702 21.39 0.59 -36.33
CA SER A 702 21.14 2.03 -36.54
C SER A 702 20.16 2.37 -37.67
N LYS A 703 19.94 1.46 -38.64
CA LYS A 703 18.93 1.63 -39.68
C LYS A 703 17.54 1.53 -39.04
N LEU A 704 16.73 2.57 -39.20
CA LEU A 704 15.36 2.59 -38.71
C LEU A 704 14.45 1.69 -39.58
N PRO A 705 13.50 0.96 -38.98
CA PRO A 705 12.47 0.26 -39.73
C PRO A 705 11.55 1.26 -40.47
N PRO A 706 10.91 0.84 -41.59
CA PRO A 706 9.96 1.70 -42.31
C PRO A 706 8.84 2.21 -41.40
N GLY A 707 8.52 3.51 -41.47
CA GLY A 707 7.46 4.14 -40.67
C GLY A 707 7.88 4.56 -39.25
N ALA A 708 9.17 4.53 -38.93
CA ALA A 708 9.72 4.99 -37.64
C ALA A 708 10.38 6.38 -37.74
N GLU A 709 9.86 7.28 -38.60
CA GLU A 709 10.41 8.63 -38.75
C GLU A 709 10.39 9.39 -37.41
N GLY A 710 11.51 10.01 -37.04
CA GLY A 710 11.65 10.75 -35.78
C GLY A 710 11.99 9.88 -34.56
N LYS A 711 12.12 8.56 -34.71
CA LYS A 711 12.55 7.64 -33.65
C LYS A 711 14.04 7.29 -33.72
N LYS A 712 14.56 6.61 -32.69
CA LYS A 712 15.91 6.01 -32.64
C LYS A 712 15.80 4.53 -32.27
N ASN A 713 16.65 3.69 -32.86
CA ASN A 713 16.88 2.35 -32.35
C ASN A 713 17.55 2.40 -30.98
N VAL A 714 17.39 1.33 -30.20
CA VAL A 714 17.96 1.18 -28.86
C VAL A 714 18.98 0.06 -28.87
N VAL A 715 20.13 0.26 -28.22
CA VAL A 715 21.10 -0.81 -27.96
C VAL A 715 21.27 -1.02 -26.46
N ILE A 716 20.96 -2.22 -25.99
CA ILE A 716 21.10 -2.66 -24.60
C ILE A 716 22.38 -3.49 -24.46
N MET A 717 23.21 -3.14 -23.47
CA MET A 717 24.47 -3.82 -23.22
C MET A 717 24.83 -3.84 -21.73
N GLY A 718 25.62 -4.82 -21.30
CA GLY A 718 26.19 -4.83 -19.95
C GLY A 718 27.37 -3.85 -19.79
N ARG A 719 27.68 -3.46 -18.54
CA ARG A 719 28.79 -2.55 -18.22
C ARG A 719 30.13 -2.93 -18.88
N LYS A 720 30.54 -4.20 -18.87
CA LYS A 720 31.80 -4.64 -19.49
C LYS A 720 31.83 -4.43 -21.00
N THR A 721 30.69 -4.63 -21.67
CA THR A 721 30.53 -4.37 -23.10
C THR A 721 30.61 -2.88 -23.37
N TRP A 722 29.91 -2.06 -22.58
CA TRP A 722 30.02 -0.61 -22.63
C TRP A 722 31.49 -0.19 -22.49
N ASP A 723 32.20 -0.72 -21.50
CA ASP A 723 33.60 -0.44 -21.20
C ASP A 723 34.60 -0.90 -22.27
N SER A 724 34.22 -1.84 -23.13
CA SER A 724 35.02 -2.26 -24.28
C SER A 724 34.95 -1.33 -25.49
N ILE A 725 33.90 -0.51 -25.62
CA ILE A 725 33.70 0.36 -26.78
C ILE A 725 34.73 1.48 -26.73
N PRO A 726 35.60 1.68 -27.75
CA PRO A 726 36.60 2.74 -27.72
C PRO A 726 35.96 4.12 -27.44
N PRO A 727 36.56 4.99 -26.60
CA PRO A 727 35.95 6.26 -26.22
C PRO A 727 35.49 7.14 -27.39
N LYS A 728 36.21 7.10 -28.52
CA LYS A 728 35.84 7.82 -29.76
C LYS A 728 34.54 7.35 -30.44
N PHE A 729 34.03 6.19 -30.04
CA PHE A 729 32.80 5.57 -30.54
C PHE A 729 31.77 5.35 -29.42
N ARG A 730 32.00 5.92 -28.22
CA ARG A 730 31.14 5.78 -27.06
C ARG A 730 30.58 7.17 -26.69
N PRO A 731 29.25 7.37 -26.62
CA PRO A 731 28.18 6.44 -26.98
C PRO A 731 28.19 6.08 -28.47
N LEU A 732 27.57 4.95 -28.81
CA LEU A 732 27.43 4.57 -30.21
C LEU A 732 26.43 5.53 -30.90
N PRO A 733 26.78 6.15 -32.05
CA PRO A 733 25.98 7.21 -32.66
C PRO A 733 24.70 6.69 -33.32
N ASN A 734 23.73 7.60 -33.53
CA ASN A 734 22.44 7.35 -34.20
C ASN A 734 21.53 6.31 -33.52
N ARG A 735 21.76 6.05 -32.24
CA ARG A 735 20.95 5.14 -31.42
C ARG A 735 21.06 5.52 -29.95
N MET A 736 20.09 5.06 -29.17
CA MET A 736 20.11 5.24 -27.72
C MET A 736 20.87 4.10 -27.08
N ASN A 737 21.76 4.42 -26.15
CA ASN A 737 22.64 3.45 -25.51
C ASN A 737 22.12 3.17 -24.09
N VAL A 738 21.69 1.94 -23.84
CA VAL A 738 21.21 1.47 -22.55
C VAL A 738 22.26 0.56 -21.92
N VAL A 739 22.72 0.93 -20.73
CA VAL A 739 23.75 0.19 -19.98
C VAL A 739 23.14 -0.46 -18.74
N ILE A 740 23.22 -1.78 -18.66
CA ILE A 740 22.83 -2.53 -17.45
C ILE A 740 24.01 -2.58 -16.49
N SER A 741 23.86 -1.96 -15.31
CA SER A 741 24.92 -1.85 -14.30
C SER A 741 24.39 -1.62 -12.89
N SER A 742 24.89 -2.38 -11.92
CA SER A 742 24.65 -2.17 -10.48
C SER A 742 25.49 -1.04 -9.86
N THR A 743 26.44 -0.47 -10.61
CA THR A 743 27.53 0.37 -10.07
C THR A 743 27.75 1.67 -10.82
N MET A 744 27.20 1.78 -12.03
CA MET A 744 27.24 3.02 -12.81
C MET A 744 26.05 3.88 -12.40
N GLU A 745 26.25 5.18 -12.32
CA GLU A 745 25.19 6.16 -12.07
C GLU A 745 24.78 6.81 -13.40
N SER A 746 23.52 7.26 -13.47
CA SER A 746 23.02 8.01 -14.63
C SER A 746 23.66 9.39 -14.66
N ASP A 747 24.21 9.76 -15.82
CA ASP A 747 24.71 11.11 -16.07
C ASP A 747 23.62 11.93 -16.76
N ASP A 748 23.01 12.86 -16.01
CA ASP A 748 21.92 13.73 -16.49
C ASP A 748 22.32 14.62 -17.68
N SER A 749 23.62 14.73 -18.00
CA SER A 749 24.10 15.54 -19.13
C SER A 749 24.00 14.84 -20.49
N SER A 750 23.82 13.50 -20.54
CA SER A 750 23.85 12.71 -21.78
C SER A 750 22.49 12.12 -22.16
N LYS A 751 21.73 12.82 -23.00
CA LYS A 751 20.40 12.39 -23.49
C LYS A 751 20.38 11.06 -24.26
N ASP A 752 21.53 10.58 -24.76
CA ASP A 752 21.64 9.36 -25.57
C ASP A 752 22.21 8.15 -24.79
N VAL A 753 22.40 8.28 -23.47
CA VAL A 753 22.88 7.20 -22.58
C VAL A 753 21.95 7.05 -21.39
N MET A 754 21.45 5.84 -21.17
CA MET A 754 20.61 5.48 -20.04
C MET A 754 21.24 4.34 -19.25
N VAL A 755 21.07 4.35 -17.92
CA VAL A 755 21.61 3.33 -17.03
C VAL A 755 20.47 2.68 -16.25
N PHE A 756 20.39 1.36 -16.31
CA PHE A 756 19.38 0.58 -15.58
C PHE A 756 20.04 -0.50 -14.73
N ARG A 757 19.34 -0.94 -13.68
CA ARG A 757 19.86 -1.96 -12.74
C ARG A 757 19.69 -3.39 -13.24
N SER A 758 18.70 -3.64 -14.08
CA SER A 758 18.40 -4.97 -14.63
C SER A 758 17.81 -4.90 -16.04
N LEU A 759 17.92 -5.99 -16.81
CA LEU A 759 17.31 -6.09 -18.14
C LEU A 759 15.78 -5.92 -18.10
N PRO A 760 15.02 -6.53 -17.15
CA PRO A 760 13.59 -6.28 -17.02
C PRO A 760 13.25 -4.80 -16.81
N SER A 761 13.96 -4.10 -15.91
CA SER A 761 13.71 -2.67 -15.67
C SER A 761 13.93 -1.80 -16.91
N ALA A 762 14.92 -2.15 -17.72
CA ALA A 762 15.19 -1.45 -18.98
C ALA A 762 14.08 -1.73 -20.01
N LEU A 763 13.67 -2.98 -20.19
CA LEU A 763 12.62 -3.34 -21.15
C LEU A 763 11.28 -2.70 -20.79
N SER A 764 10.87 -2.75 -19.51
CA SER A 764 9.65 -2.10 -19.03
C SER A 764 9.70 -0.58 -19.19
N ALA A 765 10.87 0.04 -19.00
CA ALA A 765 11.01 1.48 -19.23
C ALA A 765 10.88 1.83 -20.72
N LEU A 766 11.46 1.03 -21.62
CA LEU A 766 11.39 1.23 -23.07
C LEU A 766 9.98 0.98 -23.64
N GLU A 767 9.16 0.17 -22.96
CA GLU A 767 7.74 -0.04 -23.25
C GLU A 767 6.86 1.16 -22.91
N MET A 768 7.33 2.08 -22.08
CA MET A 768 6.53 3.16 -21.52
C MET A 768 6.93 4.54 -22.09
N PRO A 769 5.98 5.47 -22.25
CA PRO A 769 6.31 6.88 -22.50
C PRO A 769 7.18 7.45 -21.36
N PRO A 770 8.13 8.35 -21.64
CA PRO A 770 8.36 8.96 -22.94
C PRO A 770 9.15 8.05 -23.91
N TYR A 771 9.80 6.98 -23.41
CA TYR A 771 10.72 6.14 -24.19
C TYR A 771 10.06 5.46 -25.39
N SER A 772 8.87 4.86 -25.21
CA SER A 772 8.14 4.18 -26.29
C SER A 772 7.83 5.08 -27.49
N ASP A 773 7.72 6.40 -27.29
CA ASP A 773 7.37 7.35 -28.33
C ASP A 773 8.54 7.62 -29.28
N PHE A 774 9.77 7.46 -28.81
CA PHE A 774 10.99 7.68 -29.57
C PHE A 774 11.83 6.40 -29.78
N CYS A 775 11.43 5.26 -29.23
CA CYS A 775 12.04 3.96 -29.50
C CYS A 775 11.48 3.31 -30.77
N ALA A 776 12.38 2.90 -31.67
CA ALA A 776 12.09 2.02 -32.80
C ALA A 776 12.45 0.57 -32.44
N ASP A 777 13.43 -0.05 -33.10
CA ASP A 777 13.86 -1.42 -32.75
C ASP A 777 14.78 -1.45 -31.54
N VAL A 778 14.61 -2.48 -30.70
CA VAL A 778 15.45 -2.74 -29.52
C VAL A 778 16.42 -3.88 -29.82
N TRP A 779 17.71 -3.61 -29.64
CA TRP A 779 18.82 -4.51 -29.94
C TRP A 779 19.64 -4.81 -28.69
N LEU A 780 19.82 -6.09 -28.37
CA LEU A 780 20.68 -6.52 -27.28
C LEU A 780 22.04 -6.96 -27.85
N ILE A 781 23.10 -6.23 -27.50
CA ILE A 781 24.37 -6.26 -28.25
C ILE A 781 25.57 -6.81 -27.47
N GLY A 782 25.44 -7.22 -26.21
CA GLY A 782 26.59 -7.84 -25.56
C GLY A 782 26.58 -8.05 -24.06
N GLY A 783 27.37 -9.04 -23.68
CA GLY A 783 27.64 -9.51 -22.32
C GLY A 783 27.11 -10.93 -22.17
N SER A 784 27.99 -11.91 -21.89
CA SER A 784 27.58 -13.33 -21.81
C SER A 784 26.41 -13.55 -20.83
N ALA A 785 26.45 -12.89 -19.66
CA ALA A 785 25.35 -12.92 -18.70
C ALA A 785 24.05 -12.32 -19.26
N LEU A 786 24.14 -11.18 -19.96
CA LEU A 786 22.99 -10.48 -20.52
C LEU A 786 22.36 -11.27 -21.68
N TYR A 787 23.17 -11.91 -22.54
CA TYR A 787 22.67 -12.83 -23.55
C TYR A 787 21.96 -14.03 -22.93
N ASN A 788 22.53 -14.62 -21.89
CA ASN A 788 21.95 -15.78 -21.21
C ASN A 788 20.60 -15.45 -20.55
N GLU A 789 20.45 -14.24 -20.01
CA GLU A 789 19.18 -13.73 -19.49
C GLU A 789 18.19 -13.46 -20.62
N ALA A 790 18.61 -12.73 -21.66
CA ALA A 790 17.77 -12.34 -22.78
C ALA A 790 17.16 -13.52 -23.55
N LEU A 791 17.93 -14.59 -23.80
CA LEU A 791 17.46 -15.77 -24.52
C LEU A 791 16.35 -16.55 -23.79
N LYS A 792 16.18 -16.34 -22.47
CA LYS A 792 15.11 -16.95 -21.68
C LYS A 792 13.79 -16.18 -21.76
N LEU A 793 13.82 -14.93 -22.21
CA LEU A 793 12.65 -14.07 -22.22
C LEU A 793 11.75 -14.34 -23.44
N PRO A 794 10.41 -14.48 -23.26
CA PRO A 794 9.46 -14.63 -24.37
C PRO A 794 9.48 -13.47 -25.37
N SER A 795 9.83 -12.27 -24.91
CA SER A 795 9.97 -11.05 -25.71
C SER A 795 11.19 -11.04 -26.65
N CYS A 796 12.14 -11.96 -26.48
CA CYS A 796 13.26 -12.10 -27.42
C CYS A 796 12.75 -12.75 -28.72
N HIS A 797 12.68 -11.93 -29.76
CA HIS A 797 12.01 -12.25 -31.02
C HIS A 797 12.95 -12.88 -32.05
N ARG A 798 14.10 -12.23 -32.34
CA ARG A 798 15.07 -12.71 -33.34
C ARG A 798 16.51 -12.64 -32.84
N LEU A 799 17.33 -13.58 -33.31
CA LEU A 799 18.77 -13.63 -33.09
C LEU A 799 19.47 -13.46 -34.44
N PHE A 800 20.31 -12.43 -34.56
CA PHE A 800 21.16 -12.16 -35.73
C PHE A 800 22.59 -12.56 -35.37
N ILE A 801 23.01 -13.73 -35.85
CA ILE A 801 24.28 -14.35 -35.49
C ILE A 801 25.22 -14.34 -36.70
N THR A 802 26.36 -13.66 -36.58
CA THR A 802 27.47 -13.83 -37.52
C THR A 802 28.32 -15.00 -37.07
N ASN A 803 28.35 -16.11 -37.82
CA ASN A 803 29.25 -17.23 -37.55
C ASN A 803 30.61 -16.98 -38.20
N VAL A 804 31.64 -16.72 -37.40
CA VAL A 804 33.02 -16.61 -37.84
C VAL A 804 33.61 -18.02 -37.91
N LEU A 805 33.88 -18.51 -39.12
CA LEU A 805 34.30 -19.88 -39.43
C LEU A 805 35.81 -20.07 -39.21
N LYS A 806 36.26 -19.68 -38.02
CA LYS A 806 37.61 -19.83 -37.54
C LYS A 806 37.61 -19.91 -36.02
N LYS A 807 38.36 -20.85 -35.45
CA LYS A 807 38.54 -20.98 -34.01
C LYS A 807 39.52 -19.92 -33.45
N TYR A 808 39.18 -19.37 -32.30
CA TYR A 808 40.01 -18.47 -31.50
C TYR A 808 39.99 -18.90 -30.02
N ASP A 809 41.05 -18.53 -29.28
CA ASP A 809 41.08 -18.70 -27.83
C ASP A 809 40.31 -17.53 -27.17
N CYS A 810 39.10 -17.83 -26.71
CA CYS A 810 38.17 -16.86 -26.12
C CYS A 810 37.98 -17.11 -24.62
N ASP A 811 37.68 -16.04 -23.86
CA ASP A 811 37.32 -16.11 -22.43
C ASP A 811 35.84 -15.82 -22.18
N THR A 812 35.13 -15.32 -23.21
CA THR A 812 33.73 -14.94 -23.15
C THR A 812 32.98 -15.65 -24.28
N PHE A 813 31.87 -16.29 -23.93
CA PHE A 813 31.13 -17.17 -24.84
C PHE A 813 29.67 -16.75 -24.99
N PHE A 814 29.11 -16.97 -26.18
CA PHE A 814 27.68 -16.86 -26.43
C PHE A 814 26.97 -18.08 -25.84
N PRO A 815 25.84 -17.91 -25.14
CA PRO A 815 25.05 -19.03 -24.64
C PRO A 815 24.51 -19.91 -25.79
N PRO A 816 24.24 -21.21 -25.54
CA PRO A 816 23.56 -22.06 -26.51
C PRO A 816 22.20 -21.48 -26.92
N ILE A 817 21.87 -21.53 -28.21
CA ILE A 817 20.58 -21.08 -28.74
C ILE A 817 19.50 -22.08 -28.30
N PRO A 818 18.43 -21.65 -27.60
CA PRO A 818 17.35 -22.55 -27.17
C PRO A 818 16.54 -23.11 -28.34
N ASP A 819 15.96 -24.30 -28.15
CA ASP A 819 15.17 -25.02 -29.17
C ASP A 819 13.94 -24.26 -29.69
N ARG A 820 13.49 -23.21 -28.98
CA ARG A 820 12.38 -22.34 -29.41
C ARG A 820 12.72 -21.47 -30.62
N PHE A 821 13.96 -21.46 -31.10
CA PHE A 821 14.40 -20.63 -32.20
C PHE A 821 14.65 -21.44 -33.47
N THR A 822 14.03 -21.02 -34.59
CA THR A 822 14.22 -21.65 -35.90
C THR A 822 14.87 -20.70 -36.89
N THR A 823 15.69 -21.22 -37.80
CA THR A 823 16.35 -20.40 -38.82
C THR A 823 15.34 -19.82 -39.80
N VAL A 824 15.45 -18.52 -40.08
CA VAL A 824 14.60 -17.77 -41.03
C VAL A 824 15.46 -16.94 -41.98
N LYS A 825 14.88 -16.55 -43.12
CA LYS A 825 15.49 -15.63 -44.09
C LYS A 825 14.92 -14.22 -43.89
N VAL A 826 15.79 -13.20 -43.92
CA VAL A 826 15.41 -11.79 -43.77
C VAL A 826 16.04 -11.00 -44.92
N GLU A 827 15.25 -10.17 -45.59
CA GLU A 827 15.59 -9.48 -46.85
C GLU A 827 16.90 -8.67 -46.79
N ASP A 828 17.19 -8.02 -45.65
CA ASP A 828 18.38 -7.18 -45.44
C ASP A 828 19.62 -7.96 -44.95
N VAL A 829 19.58 -9.30 -44.88
CA VAL A 829 20.68 -10.12 -44.36
C VAL A 829 21.32 -10.95 -45.49
N PRO A 830 22.64 -10.82 -45.74
CA PRO A 830 23.31 -11.58 -46.79
C PRO A 830 23.28 -13.09 -46.52
N GLU A 831 22.83 -13.87 -47.51
CA GLU A 831 22.82 -15.35 -47.42
C GLU A 831 24.17 -15.97 -47.82
N GLU A 832 24.96 -15.27 -48.65
CA GLU A 832 26.21 -15.79 -49.16
C GLU A 832 27.33 -15.68 -48.12
N LYS A 833 28.18 -16.71 -48.09
CA LYS A 833 29.41 -16.74 -47.30
C LYS A 833 30.32 -15.58 -47.70
N GLN A 834 30.79 -14.84 -46.71
CA GLN A 834 31.70 -13.71 -46.87
C GLN A 834 33.13 -14.12 -46.51
N THR A 835 34.11 -13.50 -47.17
CA THR A 835 35.54 -13.67 -46.84
C THR A 835 36.18 -12.30 -46.70
N GLU A 836 36.79 -12.04 -45.54
CA GLU A 836 37.55 -10.81 -45.29
C GLU A 836 38.84 -11.15 -44.53
N ASN A 837 39.99 -10.63 -44.99
CA ASN A 837 41.30 -10.87 -44.36
C ASN A 837 41.64 -12.37 -44.20
N GLY A 838 41.17 -13.22 -45.13
CA GLY A 838 41.36 -14.67 -45.07
C GLY A 838 40.55 -15.37 -43.97
N ILE A 839 39.54 -14.71 -43.43
CA ILE A 839 38.58 -15.26 -42.47
C ILE A 839 37.23 -15.33 -43.15
N ASP A 840 36.65 -16.52 -43.11
CA ASP A 840 35.33 -16.79 -43.65
C ASP A 840 34.26 -16.58 -42.58
N TYR A 841 33.12 -16.01 -42.93
CA TYR A 841 31.97 -15.87 -42.04
C TYR A 841 30.63 -15.87 -42.80
N GLU A 842 29.56 -16.20 -42.10
CA GLU A 842 28.20 -16.24 -42.63
C GLU A 842 27.22 -15.58 -41.64
N PHE A 843 26.12 -15.01 -42.13
CA PHE A 843 25.06 -14.45 -41.29
C PHE A 843 23.91 -15.45 -41.19
N LYS A 844 23.42 -15.71 -39.96
CA LYS A 844 22.24 -16.53 -39.70
C LYS A 844 21.25 -15.77 -38.84
N VAL A 845 19.97 -15.82 -39.24
CA VAL A 845 18.88 -15.28 -38.43
C VAL A 845 18.06 -16.43 -37.87
N TYR A 846 17.79 -16.37 -36.57
CA TYR A 846 16.86 -17.27 -35.90
C TYR A 846 15.68 -16.48 -35.38
N GLU A 847 14.46 -17.01 -35.50
CA GLU A 847 13.23 -16.41 -35.00
C GLU A 847 12.58 -17.35 -33.99
N ALA A 848 12.06 -16.76 -32.90
CA ALA A 848 11.34 -17.50 -31.88
C ALA A 848 10.01 -18.03 -32.43
N VAL A 849 9.79 -19.34 -32.35
CA VAL A 849 8.51 -19.99 -32.62
C VAL A 849 7.60 -19.76 -31.43
N SER A 850 6.47 -19.10 -31.62
CA SER A 850 5.41 -19.04 -30.63
C SER A 850 4.89 -20.45 -30.39
N SER A 851 5.03 -20.98 -29.16
CA SER A 851 4.30 -22.18 -28.75
C SER A 851 2.80 -21.94 -28.99
N PRO A 852 2.06 -22.89 -29.58
CA PRO A 852 0.62 -22.78 -29.78
C PRO A 852 -0.16 -22.47 -28.50
#